data_AF-A0A7V8AU94-F1
#
_entry.id   AF-A0A7V8AU94-F1
#
_cell.length_a   1.000
_cell.length_b   1.000
_cell.length_c   1.000
_cell.angle_alpha   90.00
_cell.angle_beta   90.00
_cell.angle_gamma   90.00
#
_symmetry.space_group_name_H-M   'P 1'
#
loop_
_entity.id
_entity.type
_entity.pdbx_description
1 polymer ?
#
loop_
_entity_poly.entity_id
_entity_poly.type
_entity_poly.pdbx_seq_one_letter_code
_entity_poly.pdbx_strand_id
1 'polypeptide(L)'
;MKIGSLSDWLTRKALILFLLQLFFVISLLGYNAWHDSSVECVRCHGDQKRLEQLGYPQFYVTQEMVEKESRHPNVKCRDCHLGNGRATDPDKAHKGMLTAFYINHEGEAVERKKLSKKPLLPEGTDRIREMLPHTMENGELVPHPEVRNVLWHDRDKTTLNFDPEIAAKTCGKSGCHPDELKQFKTTVMATNFRQRTMTTWLKPYGPQNCGPSFADVLPAEVLKETGFSFKNTEEINKELNVPLTKDQAMAKQKFCNACHAGCLDCHYTPDRKRGAHAFSNKPPSETCGGGGRNTSMCHAGSSHSRRGETYVGGDYSIPTGMKADVHYKKNIHCTDCHTTGERGMGDMQRKANCQDCHIGIQEAHEKSVHKNLECAACHINELRGYQVVVWGPGLVAGKQNPMKKYSLYYGVQGPPMLMKDQKGKWIAVKVFPHATGNIKPEVPASDGLQFRWKNGETRDPYYIVGTFEAPSNNRHLLWFEIQNASHPYGKGRSCGSCHRDKQVVTSRWEYEDDQGAADSFSGGYSIVADKNGMKIVNMHYKGAITPMPGYKTEDFASWIYFRDKWQMPGDFSVPSEKEKYRKYSALSQQIGKELQLLDRVVVKKDKKVQKQYKELKGVALHNEALAIGAIREFRTKQGL
;
A
#
# COMPACT_ATOMS: atom_id res chain seq x y z
N MET A 1 -65.03 -34.88 -14.80
CA MET A 1 -64.70 -33.45 -14.99
C MET A 1 -63.35 -33.35 -15.66
N LYS A 2 -63.27 -32.81 -16.88
CA LYS A 2 -61.98 -32.55 -17.57
C LYS A 2 -61.34 -31.30 -16.95
N ILE A 3 -60.24 -31.47 -16.23
CA ILE A 3 -59.50 -30.38 -15.59
C ILE A 3 -58.43 -29.90 -16.59
N GLY A 4 -58.84 -29.08 -17.56
CA GLY A 4 -57.94 -28.32 -18.45
C GLY A 4 -57.05 -29.13 -19.42
N SER A 5 -56.42 -28.40 -20.35
CA SER A 5 -55.57 -28.92 -21.45
C SER A 5 -54.32 -29.68 -21.00
N LEU A 6 -53.90 -29.54 -19.73
CA LEU A 6 -52.80 -30.30 -19.13
C LEU A 6 -53.16 -31.79 -18.92
N SER A 7 -54.44 -32.11 -18.73
CA SER A 7 -54.89 -33.48 -18.46
C SER A 7 -54.74 -34.41 -19.68
N ASP A 8 -54.77 -33.86 -20.90
CA ASP A 8 -54.60 -34.63 -22.15
C ASP A 8 -53.12 -35.02 -22.40
N TRP A 9 -52.16 -34.31 -21.78
CA TRP A 9 -50.72 -34.62 -21.86
C TRP A 9 -50.23 -35.57 -20.75
N LEU A 10 -51.02 -35.76 -19.70
CA LEU A 10 -50.71 -36.58 -18.52
C LEU A 10 -50.99 -38.07 -18.77
N THR A 11 -50.28 -38.67 -19.73
CA THR A 11 -50.30 -40.12 -19.95
C THR A 11 -49.47 -40.85 -18.88
N ARG A 12 -49.75 -42.14 -18.61
CA ARG A 12 -48.92 -42.97 -17.69
C ARG A 12 -47.42 -42.92 -18.05
N LYS A 13 -47.09 -42.85 -19.35
CA LYS A 13 -45.71 -42.73 -19.83
C LYS A 13 -45.10 -41.37 -19.48
N ALA A 14 -45.85 -40.28 -19.66
CA ALA A 14 -45.40 -38.94 -19.26
C ALA A 14 -45.17 -38.85 -17.74
N LEU A 15 -46.04 -39.45 -16.93
CA LEU A 15 -45.88 -39.50 -15.48
C LEU A 15 -44.62 -40.28 -15.06
N ILE A 16 -44.37 -41.45 -15.68
CA ILE A 16 -43.15 -42.25 -15.41
C ILE A 16 -41.90 -41.46 -15.80
N LEU A 17 -41.87 -40.83 -16.97
CA LEU A 17 -40.74 -40.02 -17.41
C LEU A 17 -40.48 -38.84 -16.46
N PHE A 18 -41.54 -38.16 -16.02
CA PHE A 18 -41.44 -37.08 -15.04
C PHE A 18 -40.87 -37.57 -13.70
N LEU A 19 -41.34 -38.71 -13.19
CA LEU A 19 -40.81 -39.29 -11.95
C LEU A 19 -39.35 -39.71 -12.07
N LEU A 20 -38.95 -40.28 -13.21
CA LEU A 20 -37.54 -40.63 -13.48
C LEU A 20 -36.66 -39.39 -13.57
N GLN A 21 -37.11 -38.33 -14.24
CA GLN A 21 -36.40 -37.04 -14.29
C GLN A 21 -36.28 -36.43 -12.90
N LEU A 22 -37.36 -36.43 -12.11
CA LEU A 22 -37.36 -35.93 -10.74
C LEU A 22 -36.39 -36.73 -9.86
N PHE A 23 -36.43 -38.07 -9.93
CA PHE A 23 -35.51 -38.94 -9.18
C PHE A 23 -34.06 -38.71 -9.58
N PHE A 24 -33.79 -38.54 -10.88
CA PHE A 24 -32.46 -38.22 -11.38
C PHE A 24 -31.96 -36.88 -10.83
N VAL A 25 -32.80 -35.84 -10.88
CA VAL A 25 -32.48 -34.51 -10.33
C VAL A 25 -32.23 -34.58 -8.83
N ILE A 26 -33.08 -35.26 -8.06
CA ILE A 26 -32.90 -35.43 -6.60
C ILE A 26 -31.61 -36.20 -6.29
N SER A 27 -31.33 -37.28 -7.03
CA SER A 27 -30.12 -38.08 -6.83
C SER A 27 -28.86 -37.28 -7.16
N LEU A 28 -28.89 -36.49 -8.24
CA LEU A 28 -27.78 -35.62 -8.63
C LEU A 28 -27.55 -34.51 -7.59
N LEU A 29 -28.62 -33.83 -7.16
CA LEU A 29 -28.55 -32.80 -6.12
C LEU A 29 -28.10 -33.38 -4.77
N GLY A 30 -28.59 -34.56 -4.41
CA GLY A 30 -28.20 -35.29 -3.20
C GLY A 30 -26.74 -35.71 -3.23
N TYR A 31 -26.26 -36.24 -4.36
CA TYR A 31 -24.86 -36.58 -4.56
C TYR A 31 -23.96 -35.35 -4.47
N ASN A 32 -24.34 -34.23 -5.11
CA ASN A 32 -23.59 -32.98 -5.02
C ASN A 32 -23.56 -32.43 -3.58
N ALA A 33 -24.69 -32.40 -2.89
CA ALA A 33 -24.76 -31.95 -1.50
C ALA A 33 -23.92 -32.84 -0.55
N TRP A 34 -23.95 -34.15 -0.77
CA TRP A 34 -23.13 -35.13 -0.06
C TRP A 34 -21.63 -34.91 -0.34
N HIS A 35 -21.27 -34.82 -1.62
CA HIS A 35 -19.91 -34.60 -2.07
C HIS A 35 -19.38 -33.25 -1.56
N ASP A 36 -20.19 -32.20 -1.47
CA ASP A 36 -19.80 -30.86 -1.00
C ASP A 36 -19.88 -30.70 0.53
N SER A 37 -20.03 -31.79 1.29
CA SER A 37 -19.98 -31.72 2.75
C SER A 37 -18.53 -31.65 3.28
N SER A 38 -18.38 -31.10 4.49
CA SER A 38 -17.13 -31.07 5.26
C SER A 38 -17.18 -31.98 6.48
N VAL A 39 -18.04 -33.01 6.47
CA VAL A 39 -18.33 -33.81 7.67
C VAL A 39 -17.09 -34.52 8.21
N GLU A 40 -16.22 -35.04 7.34
CA GLU A 40 -15.00 -35.72 7.79
C GLU A 40 -13.94 -34.74 8.27
N CYS A 41 -13.90 -33.54 7.68
CA CYS A 41 -13.07 -32.44 8.19
C CYS A 41 -13.50 -32.08 9.61
N VAL A 42 -14.79 -31.81 9.84
CA VAL A 42 -15.33 -31.45 11.16
C VAL A 42 -15.18 -32.60 12.15
N ARG A 43 -15.38 -33.85 11.74
CA ARG A 43 -15.19 -35.03 12.62
C ARG A 43 -13.75 -35.18 13.07
N CYS A 44 -12.77 -34.89 12.21
CA CYS A 44 -11.36 -34.98 12.56
C CYS A 44 -10.91 -33.76 13.37
N HIS A 45 -11.19 -32.54 12.88
CA HIS A 45 -10.71 -31.30 13.48
C HIS A 45 -11.50 -30.85 14.71
N GLY A 46 -12.74 -31.31 14.87
CA GLY A 46 -13.56 -31.09 16.05
C GLY A 46 -13.28 -32.08 17.19
N ASP A 47 -12.33 -33.00 17.03
CA ASP A 47 -11.88 -33.92 18.09
C ASP A 47 -10.47 -33.51 18.57
N GLN A 48 -10.45 -32.78 19.68
CA GLN A 48 -9.21 -32.28 20.28
C GLN A 48 -8.25 -33.42 20.66
N LYS A 49 -8.77 -34.51 21.25
CA LYS A 49 -7.94 -35.65 21.68
C LYS A 49 -7.30 -36.33 20.49
N ARG A 50 -8.06 -36.52 19.41
CA ARG A 50 -7.53 -37.07 18.17
C ARG A 50 -6.41 -36.19 17.59
N LEU A 51 -6.58 -34.87 17.59
CA LEU A 51 -5.55 -33.96 17.11
C LEU A 51 -4.31 -33.91 18.00
N GLU A 52 -4.47 -34.02 19.32
CA GLU A 52 -3.37 -34.19 20.27
C GLU A 52 -2.58 -35.47 19.96
N GLN A 53 -3.28 -36.60 19.75
CA GLN A 53 -2.65 -37.87 19.37
C GLN A 53 -1.92 -37.81 18.02
N LEU A 54 -2.44 -37.05 17.07
CA LEU A 54 -1.80 -36.82 15.78
C LEU A 54 -0.63 -35.81 15.86
N GLY A 55 -0.42 -35.15 17.01
CA GLY A 55 0.63 -34.16 17.20
C GLY A 55 0.33 -32.79 16.61
N TYR A 56 -0.96 -32.48 16.40
CA TYR A 56 -1.43 -31.20 15.84
C TYR A 56 -2.59 -30.56 16.63
N PRO A 57 -2.49 -30.41 17.97
CA PRO A 57 -3.57 -29.85 18.79
C PRO A 57 -3.99 -28.43 18.36
N GLN A 58 -3.08 -27.66 17.77
CA GLN A 58 -3.33 -26.32 17.25
C GLN A 58 -4.37 -26.25 16.12
N PHE A 59 -4.68 -27.38 15.47
CA PHE A 59 -5.63 -27.43 14.36
C PHE A 59 -7.03 -27.82 14.82
N TYR A 60 -7.24 -27.83 16.14
CA TYR A 60 -8.56 -28.05 16.72
C TYR A 60 -9.47 -26.88 16.35
N VAL A 61 -10.55 -27.21 15.67
CA VAL A 61 -11.55 -26.24 15.24
C VAL A 61 -12.88 -26.95 15.06
N THR A 62 -13.93 -26.36 15.63
CA THR A 62 -15.31 -26.82 15.43
C THR A 62 -16.01 -25.94 14.38
N GLN A 63 -17.10 -26.46 13.82
CA GLN A 63 -17.96 -25.69 12.93
C GLN A 63 -18.47 -24.40 13.60
N GLU A 64 -18.90 -24.49 14.87
CA GLU A 64 -19.37 -23.35 15.66
C GLU A 64 -18.28 -22.28 15.81
N MET A 65 -17.02 -22.69 16.05
CA MET A 65 -15.90 -21.76 16.10
C MET A 65 -15.76 -21.03 14.77
N VAL A 66 -15.70 -21.75 13.64
CA VAL A 66 -15.56 -21.11 12.31
C VAL A 66 -16.69 -20.13 12.04
N GLU A 67 -17.94 -20.49 12.29
CA GLU A 67 -19.09 -19.61 12.07
C GLU A 67 -19.04 -18.36 12.94
N LYS A 68 -18.65 -18.51 14.21
CA LYS A 68 -18.51 -17.41 15.15
C LYS A 68 -17.36 -16.47 14.79
N GLU A 69 -16.19 -17.01 14.49
CA GLU A 69 -14.99 -16.25 14.14
C GLU A 69 -15.17 -15.53 12.80
N SER A 70 -15.69 -16.25 11.80
CA SER A 70 -15.86 -15.73 10.44
C SER A 70 -17.11 -14.89 10.23
N ARG A 71 -18.12 -15.05 11.09
CA ARG A 71 -19.47 -14.47 10.96
C ARG A 71 -20.22 -14.91 9.70
N HIS A 72 -19.89 -16.08 9.16
CA HIS A 72 -20.60 -16.70 8.05
C HIS A 72 -21.36 -17.93 8.56
N PRO A 73 -22.68 -17.84 8.79
CA PRO A 73 -23.45 -18.98 9.24
C PRO A 73 -23.48 -20.08 8.16
N ASN A 74 -23.39 -21.35 8.57
CA ASN A 74 -23.40 -22.51 7.70
C ASN A 74 -22.23 -22.62 6.70
N VAL A 75 -21.15 -21.84 6.87
CA VAL A 75 -19.98 -21.92 6.00
C VAL A 75 -19.24 -23.23 6.19
N LYS A 76 -18.96 -23.98 5.13
CA LYS A 76 -18.24 -25.26 5.27
C LYS A 76 -16.74 -25.02 5.18
N CYS A 77 -15.92 -25.84 5.84
CA CYS A 77 -14.45 -25.73 5.78
C CYS A 77 -13.93 -25.67 4.32
N ARG A 78 -14.51 -26.50 3.44
CA ARG A 78 -14.13 -26.57 2.02
C ARG A 78 -14.55 -25.35 1.19
N ASP A 79 -15.49 -24.55 1.69
CA ASP A 79 -15.90 -23.34 0.99
C ASP A 79 -14.78 -22.29 0.97
N CYS A 80 -13.87 -22.36 1.95
CA CYS A 80 -12.69 -21.51 2.03
C CYS A 80 -11.41 -22.29 1.66
N HIS A 81 -11.30 -23.54 2.09
CA HIS A 81 -10.08 -24.33 1.97
C HIS A 81 -10.05 -25.32 0.80
N LEU A 82 -11.16 -25.57 0.11
CA LEU A 82 -11.30 -26.69 -0.84
C LEU A 82 -10.93 -28.04 -0.19
N GLY A 83 -10.41 -29.00 -0.95
CA GLY A 83 -10.10 -30.36 -0.49
C GLY A 83 -11.31 -31.32 -0.57
N ASN A 84 -11.17 -32.51 0.00
CA ASN A 84 -12.19 -33.56 0.02
C ASN A 84 -12.68 -33.84 1.44
N GLY A 85 -13.84 -33.27 1.80
CA GLY A 85 -14.43 -33.40 3.13
C GLY A 85 -15.25 -34.67 3.38
N ARG A 86 -15.19 -35.63 2.46
CA ARG A 86 -15.68 -37.01 2.64
C ARG A 86 -14.54 -38.02 2.77
N ALA A 87 -13.30 -37.62 2.51
CA ALA A 87 -12.16 -38.51 2.68
C ALA A 87 -11.81 -38.65 4.16
N THR A 88 -11.63 -39.88 4.61
CA THR A 88 -11.18 -40.21 5.97
C THR A 88 -9.66 -40.28 6.08
N ASP A 89 -9.00 -40.49 4.94
CA ASP A 89 -7.54 -40.47 4.79
C ASP A 89 -7.03 -39.02 4.67
N PRO A 90 -6.07 -38.59 5.50
CA PRO A 90 -5.57 -37.21 5.51
C PRO A 90 -5.03 -36.73 4.18
N ASP A 91 -4.29 -37.57 3.44
CA ASP A 91 -3.67 -37.15 2.17
C ASP A 91 -4.73 -36.94 1.09
N LYS A 92 -5.72 -37.83 1.02
CA LYS A 92 -6.88 -37.66 0.14
C LYS A 92 -7.75 -36.47 0.53
N ALA A 93 -7.91 -36.21 1.84
CA ALA A 93 -8.70 -35.08 2.33
C ALA A 93 -8.05 -33.73 1.98
N HIS A 94 -6.73 -33.63 2.13
CA HIS A 94 -5.97 -32.40 1.89
C HIS A 94 -5.53 -32.20 0.43
N LYS A 95 -5.77 -33.16 -0.46
CA LYS A 95 -5.43 -33.03 -1.88
C LYS A 95 -6.14 -31.82 -2.50
N GLY A 96 -5.36 -30.85 -2.97
CA GLY A 96 -5.87 -29.60 -3.55
C GLY A 96 -6.39 -28.59 -2.52
N MET A 97 -6.14 -28.82 -1.23
CA MET A 97 -6.52 -27.89 -0.17
C MET A 97 -5.69 -26.61 -0.21
N LEU A 98 -6.38 -25.48 -0.10
CA LEU A 98 -5.84 -24.14 -0.05
C LEU A 98 -5.39 -23.80 1.37
N THR A 99 -4.16 -23.28 1.47
CA THR A 99 -3.53 -22.89 2.73
C THR A 99 -2.71 -21.63 2.52
N ALA A 100 -2.64 -20.78 3.55
CA ALA A 100 -1.66 -19.71 3.57
C ALA A 100 -0.24 -20.32 3.49
N PHE A 101 0.70 -19.60 2.90
CA PHE A 101 2.05 -20.09 2.66
C PHE A 101 3.08 -18.98 2.90
N TYR A 102 4.30 -19.38 3.26
CA TYR A 102 5.41 -18.47 3.44
C TYR A 102 6.14 -18.25 2.12
N ILE A 103 6.83 -17.12 2.01
CA ILE A 103 7.76 -16.81 0.93
C ILE A 103 9.15 -16.70 1.54
N ASN A 104 10.12 -17.43 1.01
CA ASN A 104 11.52 -17.30 1.43
C ASN A 104 12.24 -16.14 0.71
N HIS A 105 13.52 -15.94 1.01
CA HIS A 105 14.35 -14.90 0.38
C HIS A 105 14.61 -15.20 -1.11
N GLU A 106 14.44 -16.46 -1.53
CA GLU A 106 14.52 -16.97 -2.90
C GLU A 106 13.22 -16.79 -3.68
N GLY A 107 12.17 -16.23 -3.07
CA GLY A 107 10.89 -15.98 -3.75
C GLY A 107 10.09 -17.24 -4.06
N GLU A 108 10.32 -18.31 -3.29
CA GLU A 108 9.65 -19.59 -3.40
C GLU A 108 8.55 -19.72 -2.34
N ALA A 109 7.46 -20.40 -2.72
CA ALA A 109 6.38 -20.72 -1.81
C ALA A 109 6.79 -21.89 -0.89
N VAL A 110 6.85 -21.63 0.41
CA VAL A 110 7.18 -22.60 1.44
C VAL A 110 5.92 -22.96 2.23
N GLU A 111 5.71 -24.26 2.43
CA GLU A 111 4.61 -24.75 3.26
C GLU A 111 4.80 -24.34 4.72
N ARG A 112 3.75 -23.78 5.33
CA ARG A 112 3.81 -23.31 6.71
C ARG A 112 4.30 -24.35 7.70
N LYS A 113 3.78 -25.59 7.60
CA LYS A 113 4.08 -26.69 8.52
C LYS A 113 5.56 -27.07 8.60
N LYS A 114 6.38 -26.68 7.61
CA LYS A 114 7.83 -26.90 7.60
C LYS A 114 8.57 -25.97 8.56
N LEU A 115 8.05 -24.75 8.76
CA LEU A 115 8.71 -23.71 9.55
C LEU A 115 7.96 -23.38 10.85
N SER A 116 6.62 -23.50 10.86
CA SER A 116 5.81 -23.26 12.04
C SER A 116 4.59 -24.15 12.08
N LYS A 117 4.38 -24.75 13.24
CA LYS A 117 3.17 -25.49 13.59
C LYS A 117 2.16 -24.63 14.35
N LYS A 118 2.43 -23.34 14.60
CA LYS A 118 1.51 -22.48 15.36
C LYS A 118 0.30 -22.04 14.51
N PRO A 119 -0.86 -21.75 15.14
CA PRO A 119 -1.95 -21.03 14.48
C PRO A 119 -1.46 -19.70 13.90
N LEU A 120 -2.12 -19.24 12.85
CA LEU A 120 -1.79 -17.97 12.21
C LEU A 120 -2.45 -16.83 12.99
N LEU A 121 -1.83 -16.45 14.10
CA LEU A 121 -2.27 -15.37 14.99
C LEU A 121 -1.11 -14.39 15.19
N PRO A 122 -1.39 -13.11 15.46
CA PRO A 122 -0.33 -12.13 15.70
C PRO A 122 0.52 -12.51 16.93
N GLU A 123 1.85 -12.42 16.78
CA GLU A 123 2.87 -12.72 17.79
C GLU A 123 3.99 -11.67 17.77
N GLY A 124 4.69 -11.47 18.89
CA GLY A 124 5.77 -10.48 18.98
C GLY A 124 5.30 -9.05 19.25
N THR A 125 6.27 -8.14 19.39
CA THR A 125 6.05 -6.71 19.63
C THR A 125 6.18 -5.87 18.37
N ASP A 126 6.81 -6.40 17.31
CA ASP A 126 6.93 -5.74 16.00
C ASP A 126 5.63 -5.92 15.20
N ARG A 127 4.74 -4.92 15.25
CA ARG A 127 3.42 -5.01 14.61
C ARG A 127 3.49 -5.13 13.09
N ILE A 128 4.59 -4.76 12.43
CA ILE A 128 4.71 -4.90 10.97
C ILE A 128 5.06 -6.34 10.55
N ARG A 129 5.53 -7.17 11.48
CA ARG A 129 5.95 -8.56 11.26
C ARG A 129 5.22 -9.57 12.15
N GLU A 130 4.19 -9.15 12.87
CA GLU A 130 3.50 -10.00 13.86
C GLU A 130 2.84 -11.26 13.29
N MET A 131 2.58 -11.32 11.97
CA MET A 131 2.00 -12.49 11.31
C MET A 131 3.05 -13.44 10.72
N LEU A 132 4.33 -13.08 10.78
CA LEU A 132 5.42 -13.97 10.41
C LEU A 132 5.62 -15.03 11.50
N PRO A 133 6.14 -16.22 11.16
CA PRO A 133 6.54 -17.17 12.19
C PRO A 133 7.72 -16.58 12.96
N HIS A 134 7.79 -16.86 14.26
CA HIS A 134 8.86 -16.37 15.12
C HIS A 134 9.68 -17.50 15.73
N THR A 135 10.96 -17.23 15.94
CA THR A 135 11.94 -18.07 16.65
C THR A 135 12.45 -17.35 17.89
N MET A 136 12.91 -18.11 18.88
CA MET A 136 13.61 -17.54 20.04
C MET A 136 15.10 -17.44 19.72
N GLU A 137 15.64 -16.24 19.70
CA GLU A 137 17.07 -15.96 19.50
C GLU A 137 17.55 -15.06 20.63
N ASN A 138 18.59 -15.49 21.36
CA ASN A 138 19.15 -14.73 22.50
C ASN A 138 18.11 -14.28 23.56
N GLY A 139 17.03 -15.06 23.75
CA GLY A 139 15.95 -14.73 24.69
C GLY A 139 14.90 -13.76 24.16
N GLU A 140 15.05 -13.30 22.91
CA GLU A 140 14.07 -12.45 22.22
C GLU A 140 13.30 -13.24 21.17
N LEU A 141 12.05 -12.84 20.97
CA LEU A 141 11.19 -13.42 19.94
C LEU A 141 11.37 -12.62 18.65
N VAL A 142 12.03 -13.21 17.65
CA VAL A 142 12.34 -12.55 16.38
C VAL A 142 11.64 -13.25 15.21
N PRO A 143 11.30 -12.54 14.11
CA PRO A 143 10.79 -13.18 12.91
C PRO A 143 11.77 -14.21 12.37
N HIS A 144 11.26 -15.35 11.91
CA HIS A 144 12.06 -16.45 11.40
C HIS A 144 12.93 -15.97 10.21
N PRO A 145 14.26 -16.19 10.24
CA PRO A 145 15.19 -15.57 9.30
C PRO A 145 15.00 -16.04 7.85
N GLU A 146 14.46 -17.23 7.64
CA GLU A 146 14.15 -17.73 6.29
C GLU A 146 12.85 -17.17 5.69
N VAL A 147 12.01 -16.47 6.47
CA VAL A 147 10.67 -16.04 6.01
C VAL A 147 10.67 -14.56 5.68
N ARG A 148 10.49 -14.29 4.39
CA ARG A 148 10.30 -12.94 3.88
C ARG A 148 8.88 -12.44 4.10
N ASN A 149 7.86 -13.17 3.66
CA ASN A 149 6.46 -12.74 3.73
C ASN A 149 5.55 -13.95 4.00
N VAL A 150 4.30 -13.68 4.38
CA VAL A 150 3.22 -14.67 4.33
C VAL A 150 2.16 -14.20 3.34
N LEU A 151 1.73 -15.10 2.46
CA LEU A 151 0.67 -14.85 1.48
C LEU A 151 -0.54 -15.74 1.77
N TRP A 152 -1.70 -15.21 1.39
CA TRP A 152 -2.97 -15.86 1.60
C TRP A 152 -3.31 -16.84 0.49
N HIS A 153 -4.32 -17.65 0.75
CA HIS A 153 -4.63 -18.81 -0.08
C HIS A 153 -5.50 -18.47 -1.30
N ASP A 154 -5.81 -17.18 -1.51
CA ASP A 154 -6.37 -16.60 -2.74
C ASP A 154 -5.27 -16.21 -3.76
N ARG A 155 -4.03 -16.63 -3.50
CA ARG A 155 -2.87 -16.38 -4.35
C ARG A 155 -2.41 -17.64 -5.08
N ASP A 156 -1.91 -17.46 -6.29
CA ASP A 156 -1.18 -18.50 -7.00
C ASP A 156 0.23 -18.65 -6.40
N LYS A 157 0.64 -19.89 -6.08
CA LYS A 157 1.94 -20.17 -5.45
C LYS A 157 3.13 -19.99 -6.39
N THR A 158 2.89 -19.96 -7.70
CA THR A 158 3.95 -19.83 -8.72
C THR A 158 4.24 -18.36 -9.01
N THR A 159 3.20 -17.56 -9.25
CA THR A 159 3.30 -16.14 -9.60
C THR A 159 3.26 -15.22 -8.39
N LEU A 160 2.76 -15.71 -7.24
CA LEU A 160 2.47 -14.96 -6.01
C LEU A 160 1.35 -13.91 -6.16
N ASN A 161 0.66 -13.88 -7.30
CA ASN A 161 -0.38 -12.90 -7.59
C ASN A 161 -1.77 -13.38 -7.14
N PHE A 162 -2.72 -12.45 -7.05
CA PHE A 162 -4.12 -12.79 -6.81
C PHE A 162 -4.66 -13.65 -7.95
N ASP A 163 -5.33 -14.74 -7.60
CA ASP A 163 -5.88 -15.69 -8.56
C ASP A 163 -7.42 -15.60 -8.59
N PRO A 164 -8.01 -15.06 -9.68
CA PRO A 164 -9.45 -14.93 -9.78
C PRO A 164 -10.19 -16.28 -9.91
N GLU A 165 -9.52 -17.35 -10.34
CA GLU A 165 -10.13 -18.69 -10.41
C GLU A 165 -10.21 -19.33 -9.04
N ILE A 166 -9.16 -19.18 -8.22
CA ILE A 166 -9.17 -19.62 -6.82
C ILE A 166 -10.25 -18.84 -6.05
N ALA A 167 -10.30 -17.52 -6.23
CA ALA A 167 -11.31 -16.70 -5.60
C ALA A 167 -12.74 -17.10 -6.02
N ALA A 168 -12.97 -17.43 -7.29
CA ALA A 168 -14.28 -17.88 -7.79
C ALA A 168 -14.74 -19.20 -7.17
N LYS A 169 -13.81 -20.08 -6.79
CA LYS A 169 -14.09 -21.36 -6.12
C LYS A 169 -14.31 -21.20 -4.60
N THR A 170 -13.93 -20.05 -4.04
CA THR A 170 -13.96 -19.79 -2.60
C THR A 170 -14.87 -18.61 -2.27
N CYS A 171 -14.30 -17.43 -1.98
CA CYS A 171 -15.06 -16.24 -1.57
C CYS A 171 -16.09 -15.82 -2.62
N GLY A 172 -15.81 -16.00 -3.91
CA GLY A 172 -16.69 -15.63 -5.01
C GLY A 172 -17.66 -16.74 -5.47
N LYS A 173 -17.78 -17.85 -4.73
CA LYS A 173 -18.73 -18.90 -5.07
C LYS A 173 -20.17 -18.44 -4.84
N SER A 174 -21.13 -19.18 -5.40
CA SER A 174 -22.56 -18.95 -5.16
C SER A 174 -22.90 -19.03 -3.67
N GLY A 175 -23.63 -18.03 -3.17
CA GLY A 175 -24.00 -17.91 -1.74
C GLY A 175 -22.95 -17.26 -0.85
N CYS A 176 -21.81 -16.79 -1.42
CA CYS A 176 -20.81 -15.99 -0.72
C CYS A 176 -20.75 -14.57 -1.30
N HIS A 177 -19.70 -14.23 -2.06
CA HIS A 177 -19.44 -12.90 -2.60
C HIS A 177 -19.18 -12.90 -4.13
N PRO A 178 -20.06 -13.50 -4.95
CA PRO A 178 -19.84 -13.58 -6.40
C PRO A 178 -19.85 -12.20 -7.08
N ASP A 179 -20.68 -11.28 -6.59
CA ASP A 179 -20.80 -9.92 -7.13
C ASP A 179 -19.60 -9.06 -6.76
N GLU A 180 -19.11 -9.15 -5.52
CA GLU A 180 -17.90 -8.46 -5.09
C GLU A 180 -16.67 -8.96 -5.84
N LEU A 181 -16.56 -10.27 -6.13
CA LEU A 181 -15.48 -10.78 -6.98
C LEU A 181 -15.60 -10.23 -8.41
N LYS A 182 -16.81 -10.20 -8.97
CA LYS A 182 -17.06 -9.63 -10.31
C LYS A 182 -16.65 -8.16 -10.36
N GLN A 183 -16.98 -7.38 -9.33
CA GLN A 183 -16.57 -5.99 -9.18
C GLN A 183 -15.03 -5.88 -9.05
N PHE A 184 -14.44 -6.60 -8.09
CA PHE A 184 -13.02 -6.51 -7.75
C PHE A 184 -12.12 -6.75 -8.96
N LYS A 185 -12.42 -7.78 -9.76
CA LYS A 185 -11.67 -8.15 -10.98
C LYS A 185 -11.58 -7.05 -12.05
N THR A 186 -12.40 -6.00 -11.95
CA THR A 186 -12.41 -4.85 -12.90
C THR A 186 -11.68 -3.62 -12.34
N THR A 187 -11.21 -3.70 -11.10
CA THR A 187 -10.55 -2.58 -10.43
C THR A 187 -9.08 -2.51 -10.81
N VAL A 188 -8.50 -1.31 -10.71
CA VAL A 188 -7.06 -1.10 -10.91
C VAL A 188 -6.22 -1.88 -9.88
N MET A 189 -6.79 -2.16 -8.70
CA MET A 189 -6.14 -2.91 -7.64
C MET A 189 -5.99 -4.39 -8.01
N ALA A 190 -7.09 -5.07 -8.34
CA ALA A 190 -7.05 -6.49 -8.68
C ALA A 190 -6.29 -6.76 -9.98
N THR A 191 -6.56 -5.97 -11.01
CA THR A 191 -5.92 -6.12 -12.33
C THR A 191 -4.46 -5.72 -12.34
N ASN A 192 -3.93 -5.16 -11.23
CA ASN A 192 -2.60 -4.59 -11.18
C ASN A 192 -2.31 -3.62 -12.37
N PHE A 193 -3.35 -2.90 -12.81
CA PHE A 193 -3.35 -2.23 -14.11
C PHE A 193 -2.17 -1.26 -14.26
N ARG A 194 -1.92 -0.43 -13.24
CA ARG A 194 -0.87 0.60 -13.30
C ARG A 194 0.54 0.04 -13.40
N GLN A 195 0.83 -1.09 -12.74
CA GLN A 195 2.16 -1.69 -12.88
C GLN A 195 2.29 -2.36 -14.23
N ARG A 196 1.28 -3.12 -14.66
CA ARG A 196 1.30 -3.85 -15.94
C ARG A 196 1.47 -2.93 -17.14
N THR A 197 0.99 -1.70 -17.06
CA THR A 197 1.15 -0.69 -18.12
C THR A 197 2.54 -0.05 -18.16
N MET A 198 3.39 -0.26 -17.15
CA MET A 198 4.79 0.18 -17.14
C MET A 198 5.64 -0.77 -17.98
N THR A 199 5.62 -0.60 -19.30
CA THR A 199 6.23 -1.55 -20.24
C THR A 199 7.76 -1.49 -20.23
N THR A 200 8.35 -0.30 -20.12
CA THR A 200 9.80 -0.11 -20.11
C THR A 200 10.22 0.95 -19.08
N TRP A 201 11.51 1.30 -19.00
CA TRP A 201 11.96 2.37 -18.11
C TRP A 201 11.55 3.76 -18.61
N LEU A 202 11.28 3.91 -19.90
CA LEU A 202 11.00 5.20 -20.52
C LEU A 202 9.54 5.33 -20.95
N LYS A 203 8.91 4.23 -21.38
CA LYS A 203 7.57 4.26 -21.98
C LYS A 203 6.57 3.40 -21.20
N PRO A 204 5.28 3.81 -21.19
CA PRO A 204 4.74 5.07 -21.70
C PRO A 204 4.76 6.22 -20.66
N TYR A 205 5.16 5.94 -19.42
CA TYR A 205 5.00 6.85 -18.29
C TYR A 205 6.32 7.33 -17.66
N GLY A 206 7.46 7.08 -18.31
CA GLY A 206 8.78 7.38 -17.77
C GLY A 206 9.22 6.46 -16.62
N PRO A 207 10.41 6.70 -16.06
CA PRO A 207 10.97 5.83 -15.04
C PRO A 207 10.20 5.98 -13.73
N GLN A 208 10.19 4.92 -12.92
CA GLN A 208 9.45 4.90 -11.67
C GLN A 208 10.13 4.06 -10.60
N ASN A 209 9.89 4.41 -9.33
CA ASN A 209 10.51 3.76 -8.18
C ASN A 209 10.31 2.23 -8.12
N CYS A 210 9.20 1.67 -8.60
CA CYS A 210 8.99 0.21 -8.61
C CYS A 210 9.59 -0.49 -9.84
N GLY A 211 10.12 0.25 -10.83
CA GLY A 211 10.60 -0.29 -12.11
C GLY A 211 9.47 -0.76 -13.03
N PRO A 212 9.77 -1.18 -14.27
CA PRO A 212 8.75 -1.69 -15.20
C PRO A 212 8.11 -3.00 -14.71
N SER A 213 7.01 -3.41 -15.35
CA SER A 213 6.47 -4.76 -15.19
C SER A 213 7.38 -5.74 -15.92
N PHE A 214 8.14 -6.54 -15.17
CA PHE A 214 9.21 -7.37 -15.71
C PHE A 214 8.67 -8.59 -16.45
N ALA A 215 7.63 -9.25 -15.94
CA ALA A 215 7.09 -10.47 -16.53
C ALA A 215 5.60 -10.72 -16.22
N ASP A 216 4.81 -9.73 -15.79
CA ASP A 216 3.39 -9.95 -15.48
C ASP A 216 2.56 -10.17 -16.75
N VAL A 217 1.35 -10.72 -16.60
CA VAL A 217 0.37 -10.70 -17.69
C VAL A 217 0.08 -9.27 -18.14
N LEU A 218 -0.39 -9.13 -19.38
CA LEU A 218 -0.64 -7.82 -19.97
C LEU A 218 -1.80 -7.08 -19.26
N PRO A 219 -1.82 -5.74 -19.31
CA PRO A 219 -2.96 -4.96 -18.83
C PRO A 219 -4.26 -5.43 -19.46
N ALA A 220 -5.30 -5.61 -18.64
CA ALA A 220 -6.64 -5.96 -19.09
C ALA A 220 -7.67 -5.22 -18.22
N GLU A 221 -8.83 -4.94 -18.79
CA GLU A 221 -9.95 -4.33 -18.05
C GLU A 221 -10.54 -5.29 -17.01
N VAL A 222 -10.48 -6.59 -17.28
CA VAL A 222 -10.93 -7.65 -16.38
C VAL A 222 -9.81 -8.65 -16.19
N LEU A 223 -9.43 -8.89 -14.93
CA LEU A 223 -8.47 -9.93 -14.59
C LEU A 223 -9.12 -11.32 -14.77
N LYS A 224 -8.66 -12.09 -15.76
CA LYS A 224 -9.19 -13.44 -16.02
C LYS A 224 -8.31 -14.53 -15.43
N GLU A 225 -7.01 -14.30 -15.40
CA GLU A 225 -6.01 -15.31 -15.05
C GLU A 225 -4.77 -14.65 -14.42
N THR A 226 -3.92 -15.48 -13.85
CA THR A 226 -2.58 -15.17 -13.35
C THR A 226 -1.57 -15.95 -14.18
N GLY A 227 -0.40 -15.36 -14.45
CA GLY A 227 0.64 -16.00 -15.23
C GLY A 227 1.84 -15.09 -15.42
N PHE A 228 2.74 -15.50 -16.31
CA PHE A 228 3.86 -14.68 -16.75
C PHE A 228 3.77 -14.40 -18.25
N SER A 229 4.02 -13.15 -18.64
CA SER A 229 4.19 -12.74 -20.03
C SER A 229 5.53 -12.01 -20.18
N PHE A 230 6.30 -12.40 -21.19
CA PHE A 230 7.65 -11.86 -21.42
C PHE A 230 7.71 -10.72 -22.43
N LYS A 231 6.55 -10.26 -22.93
CA LYS A 231 6.49 -9.17 -23.91
C LYS A 231 7.14 -7.89 -23.38
N ASN A 232 6.89 -7.53 -22.13
CA ASN A 232 7.56 -6.40 -21.51
C ASN A 232 9.05 -6.67 -21.28
N THR A 233 9.45 -7.91 -20.92
CA THR A 233 10.87 -8.29 -20.79
C THR A 233 11.62 -8.03 -22.10
N GLU A 234 11.03 -8.41 -23.23
CA GLU A 234 11.60 -8.21 -24.56
C GLU A 234 11.78 -6.72 -24.87
N GLU A 235 10.78 -5.87 -24.57
CA GLU A 235 10.90 -4.42 -24.77
C GLU A 235 11.93 -3.79 -23.82
N ILE A 236 11.97 -4.20 -22.55
CA ILE A 236 12.98 -3.74 -21.58
C ILE A 236 14.39 -4.09 -22.09
N ASN A 237 14.61 -5.32 -22.57
CA ASN A 237 15.92 -5.76 -23.05
C ASN A 237 16.44 -4.96 -24.25
N LYS A 238 15.56 -4.35 -25.06
CA LYS A 238 16.00 -3.42 -26.11
C LYS A 238 16.70 -2.20 -25.51
N GLU A 239 16.26 -1.74 -24.34
CA GLU A 239 16.82 -0.59 -23.60
C GLU A 239 18.04 -0.95 -22.74
N LEU A 240 18.38 -2.23 -22.55
CA LEU A 240 19.47 -2.66 -21.67
C LEU A 240 20.73 -3.08 -22.44
N ASN A 241 21.91 -2.82 -21.87
CA ASN A 241 23.17 -3.36 -22.40
C ASN A 241 23.35 -4.84 -22.02
N VAL A 242 23.05 -5.18 -20.77
CA VAL A 242 22.99 -6.55 -20.26
C VAL A 242 21.51 -6.96 -20.14
N PRO A 243 21.02 -7.89 -20.99
CA PRO A 243 19.60 -8.27 -20.99
C PRO A 243 19.23 -9.10 -19.77
N LEU A 244 17.95 -9.03 -19.39
CA LEU A 244 17.30 -9.93 -18.45
C LEU A 244 16.94 -11.26 -19.15
N THR A 245 17.26 -12.37 -18.51
CA THR A 245 16.68 -13.67 -18.83
C THR A 245 15.23 -13.77 -18.34
N LYS A 246 14.47 -14.75 -18.87
CA LYS A 246 13.09 -15.01 -18.43
C LYS A 246 13.02 -15.30 -16.92
N ASP A 247 13.91 -16.13 -16.41
CA ASP A 247 13.99 -16.48 -14.99
C ASP A 247 14.27 -15.25 -14.11
N GLN A 248 15.19 -14.38 -14.52
CA GLN A 248 15.50 -13.13 -13.83
C GLN A 248 14.29 -12.18 -13.81
N ALA A 249 13.54 -12.12 -14.91
CA ALA A 249 12.33 -11.31 -15.00
C ALA A 249 11.20 -11.86 -14.12
N MET A 250 10.99 -13.19 -14.12
CA MET A 250 10.03 -13.86 -13.24
C MET A 250 10.36 -13.65 -11.77
N ALA A 251 11.62 -13.83 -11.37
CA ALA A 251 12.07 -13.63 -9.99
C ALA A 251 11.73 -12.23 -9.47
N LYS A 252 11.96 -11.19 -10.28
CA LYS A 252 11.56 -9.81 -9.95
C LYS A 252 10.05 -9.65 -9.88
N GLN A 253 9.34 -10.19 -10.88
CA GLN A 253 7.90 -10.04 -10.96
C GLN A 253 7.17 -10.69 -9.78
N LYS A 254 7.64 -11.84 -9.29
CA LYS A 254 7.08 -12.49 -8.09
C LYS A 254 7.07 -11.57 -6.88
N PHE A 255 8.17 -10.87 -6.61
CA PHE A 255 8.21 -9.92 -5.49
C PHE A 255 7.30 -8.70 -5.72
N CYS A 256 7.12 -8.25 -6.96
CA CYS A 256 6.12 -7.24 -7.27
C CYS A 256 4.69 -7.76 -7.01
N ASN A 257 4.39 -8.99 -7.41
CA ASN A 257 3.08 -9.61 -7.27
C ASN A 257 2.69 -9.83 -5.80
N ALA A 258 3.64 -10.18 -4.95
CA ALA A 258 3.43 -10.30 -3.51
C ALA A 258 2.92 -8.99 -2.87
N CYS A 259 3.24 -7.82 -3.46
CA CYS A 259 2.79 -6.52 -2.97
C CYS A 259 1.37 -6.14 -3.41
N HIS A 260 0.84 -6.74 -4.48
CA HIS A 260 -0.45 -6.36 -5.07
C HIS A 260 -1.58 -7.13 -4.43
N ALA A 261 -2.76 -6.53 -4.25
CA ALA A 261 -3.78 -7.06 -3.34
C ALA A 261 -4.67 -8.17 -3.93
N GLY A 262 -5.09 -9.10 -3.07
CA GLY A 262 -6.21 -10.01 -3.21
C GLY A 262 -7.29 -9.73 -2.15
N CYS A 263 -8.40 -10.47 -2.17
CA CYS A 263 -9.53 -10.27 -1.26
C CYS A 263 -9.12 -10.45 0.21
N LEU A 264 -8.32 -11.48 0.49
CA LEU A 264 -7.94 -11.82 1.86
C LEU A 264 -6.97 -10.80 2.46
N ASP A 265 -6.25 -10.04 1.64
CA ASP A 265 -5.27 -9.07 2.15
C ASP A 265 -5.88 -7.95 2.98
N CYS A 266 -7.13 -7.60 2.66
CA CYS A 266 -7.88 -6.54 3.31
C CYS A 266 -8.82 -7.10 4.39
N HIS A 267 -9.47 -8.25 4.10
CA HIS A 267 -10.58 -8.76 4.90
C HIS A 267 -10.18 -9.83 5.92
N TYR A 268 -9.12 -10.60 5.67
CA TYR A 268 -8.65 -11.58 6.64
C TYR A 268 -7.86 -10.88 7.74
N THR A 269 -8.38 -10.94 8.96
CA THR A 269 -7.89 -10.15 10.12
C THR A 269 -7.84 -11.03 11.36
N PRO A 270 -7.04 -12.11 11.35
CA PRO A 270 -6.89 -12.98 12.51
C PRO A 270 -6.51 -12.17 13.74
N ASP A 271 -7.12 -12.49 14.88
CA ASP A 271 -6.93 -11.74 16.12
C ASP A 271 -7.03 -12.70 17.30
N ARG A 272 -6.25 -12.46 18.37
CA ARG A 272 -6.23 -13.36 19.53
C ARG A 272 -7.57 -13.45 20.26
N LYS A 273 -8.42 -12.42 20.18
CA LYS A 273 -9.74 -12.41 20.81
C LYS A 273 -10.81 -13.00 19.89
N ARG A 274 -10.72 -12.74 18.58
CA ARG A 274 -11.69 -13.21 17.58
C ARG A 274 -11.34 -14.53 16.92
N GLY A 275 -10.14 -15.06 17.13
CA GLY A 275 -9.67 -16.33 16.56
C GLY A 275 -8.99 -16.22 15.19
N ALA A 276 -8.56 -17.38 14.68
CA ALA A 276 -7.76 -17.49 13.47
C ALA A 276 -8.58 -17.38 12.18
N HIS A 277 -9.90 -17.53 12.23
CA HIS A 277 -10.81 -17.35 11.09
C HIS A 277 -11.54 -16.00 11.17
N ALA A 278 -10.94 -14.99 11.80
CA ALA A 278 -11.56 -13.68 11.95
C ALA A 278 -11.48 -12.86 10.66
N PHE A 279 -12.62 -12.36 10.22
CA PHE A 279 -12.74 -11.47 9.06
C PHE A 279 -13.31 -10.10 9.46
N SER A 280 -13.01 -9.09 8.65
CA SER A 280 -13.51 -7.74 8.83
C SER A 280 -14.27 -7.31 7.59
N ASN A 281 -15.54 -6.94 7.76
CA ASN A 281 -16.34 -6.36 6.67
C ASN A 281 -15.72 -5.03 6.22
N LYS A 282 -15.37 -4.17 7.18
CA LYS A 282 -14.62 -2.93 6.95
C LYS A 282 -13.15 -3.16 7.32
N PRO A 283 -12.22 -3.15 6.35
CA PRO A 283 -10.80 -3.32 6.61
C PRO A 283 -10.25 -2.24 7.57
N PRO A 284 -9.48 -2.62 8.61
CA PRO A 284 -8.75 -1.66 9.42
C PRO A 284 -7.57 -1.07 8.62
N SER A 285 -7.01 0.05 9.06
CA SER A 285 -5.88 0.71 8.38
C SER A 285 -4.63 -0.17 8.29
N GLU A 286 -4.44 -1.04 9.28
CA GLU A 286 -3.32 -1.95 9.38
C GLU A 286 -3.25 -2.94 8.22
N THR A 287 -4.39 -3.44 7.71
CA THR A 287 -4.38 -4.39 6.58
C THR A 287 -3.99 -3.71 5.28
N CYS A 288 -4.31 -2.42 5.09
CA CYS A 288 -3.78 -1.61 3.99
C CYS A 288 -2.23 -1.55 4.05
N GLY A 289 -1.68 -1.45 5.27
CA GLY A 289 -0.25 -1.54 5.57
C GLY A 289 0.28 -2.97 5.71
N GLY A 290 -0.37 -3.98 5.11
CA GLY A 290 0.11 -5.36 5.11
C GLY A 290 -0.32 -6.22 6.29
N GLY A 291 -0.86 -5.64 7.38
CA GLY A 291 -1.44 -6.39 8.49
C GLY A 291 -0.47 -7.37 9.16
N GLY A 292 0.77 -6.94 9.41
CA GLY A 292 1.77 -7.77 10.10
C GLY A 292 2.55 -8.75 9.21
N ARG A 293 2.37 -8.67 7.89
CA ARG A 293 2.99 -9.58 6.92
C ARG A 293 4.31 -9.11 6.33
N ASN A 294 5.00 -8.20 7.02
CA ASN A 294 6.25 -7.51 6.67
C ASN A 294 6.07 -6.16 5.95
N THR A 295 7.17 -5.38 5.93
CA THR A 295 7.30 -4.02 5.40
C THR A 295 7.21 -3.93 3.87
N SER A 296 7.20 -5.07 3.16
CA SER A 296 7.14 -5.10 1.70
C SER A 296 5.73 -5.18 1.12
N MET A 297 4.67 -5.09 1.94
CA MET A 297 3.28 -5.32 1.54
C MET A 297 2.49 -4.03 1.27
N CYS A 298 1.80 -3.94 0.12
CA CYS A 298 0.82 -2.90 -0.23
C CYS A 298 1.23 -1.44 0.12
N HIS A 299 0.61 -0.88 1.18
CA HIS A 299 0.85 0.46 1.70
C HIS A 299 1.72 0.44 2.97
N ALA A 300 2.54 -0.58 3.16
CA ALA A 300 3.61 -0.66 4.15
C ALA A 300 4.94 -0.21 3.54
N GLY A 301 5.87 0.20 4.42
CA GLY A 301 7.26 0.36 4.05
C GLY A 301 7.56 1.66 3.31
N SER A 302 8.63 1.68 2.56
CA SER A 302 9.45 2.88 2.34
C SER A 302 8.96 3.92 1.32
N SER A 303 7.71 3.86 0.86
CA SER A 303 7.09 4.88 -0.03
C SER A 303 6.23 5.91 0.78
N HIS A 304 6.72 6.25 1.97
CA HIS A 304 5.99 6.54 3.22
C HIS A 304 4.74 7.44 3.18
N SER A 305 4.78 8.50 2.39
CA SER A 305 3.77 9.55 2.49
C SER A 305 2.75 9.49 1.38
N ARG A 306 3.02 8.68 0.35
CA ARG A 306 2.12 8.48 -0.79
C ARG A 306 1.09 7.38 -0.53
N ARG A 307 1.49 6.33 0.19
CA ARG A 307 0.72 5.08 0.27
C ARG A 307 -0.09 4.98 1.58
N GLY A 308 0.24 5.70 2.64
CA GLY A 308 -0.56 5.72 3.88
C GLY A 308 0.04 4.93 5.04
N GLU A 309 1.21 4.33 4.89
CA GLU A 309 1.98 3.69 5.98
C GLU A 309 2.23 4.64 7.17
N THR A 310 2.49 5.92 6.89
CA THR A 310 2.67 6.95 7.92
C THR A 310 1.38 7.30 8.66
N TYR A 311 0.22 6.90 8.15
CA TYR A 311 -1.06 7.13 8.81
C TYR A 311 -1.15 6.40 10.15
N VAL A 312 -0.76 5.12 10.16
CA VAL A 312 -0.74 4.26 11.35
C VAL A 312 0.45 4.61 12.26
N GLY A 313 1.59 4.97 11.68
CA GLY A 313 2.81 5.31 12.43
C GLY A 313 3.41 4.10 13.17
N GLY A 314 4.28 4.35 14.16
CA GLY A 314 4.94 3.30 14.94
C GLY A 314 5.75 2.35 14.06
N ASP A 315 5.53 1.05 14.21
CA ASP A 315 6.21 -0.02 13.46
C ASP A 315 5.82 -0.05 11.97
N TYR A 316 4.66 0.53 11.61
CA TYR A 316 4.25 0.66 10.21
C TYR A 316 5.01 1.77 9.47
N SER A 317 5.88 2.53 10.15
CA SER A 317 6.72 3.55 9.54
C SER A 317 8.19 3.10 9.38
N ILE A 318 8.92 3.62 8.39
CA ILE A 318 10.34 3.35 8.11
C ILE A 318 11.06 4.67 7.80
N PRO A 319 12.04 5.09 8.61
CA PRO A 319 12.40 4.47 9.89
C PRO A 319 11.22 4.44 10.86
N THR A 320 11.21 3.46 11.77
CA THR A 320 10.12 3.23 12.74
C THR A 320 9.99 4.38 13.73
N GLY A 321 8.85 4.43 14.43
CA GLY A 321 8.60 5.42 15.48
C GLY A 321 7.98 6.74 15.03
N MET A 322 7.43 6.83 13.82
CA MET A 322 6.66 8.00 13.42
C MET A 322 5.38 8.10 14.24
N LYS A 323 5.01 9.32 14.66
CA LYS A 323 3.72 9.53 15.33
C LYS A 323 2.59 9.27 14.34
N ALA A 324 1.64 8.44 14.76
CA ALA A 324 0.42 8.19 14.00
C ALA A 324 -0.36 9.48 13.72
N ASP A 325 -1.09 9.47 12.61
CA ASP A 325 -2.00 10.53 12.21
C ASP A 325 -3.06 10.78 13.30
N VAL A 326 -3.49 12.03 13.43
CA VAL A 326 -4.52 12.42 14.40
C VAL A 326 -5.85 11.71 14.16
N HIS A 327 -6.17 11.36 12.91
CA HIS A 327 -7.41 10.67 12.55
C HIS A 327 -7.35 9.19 12.95
N TYR A 328 -6.22 8.51 12.72
CA TYR A 328 -6.01 7.14 13.16
C TYR A 328 -6.16 7.00 14.68
N LYS A 329 -5.59 7.93 15.46
CA LYS A 329 -5.76 7.98 16.93
C LYS A 329 -7.20 8.17 17.40
N LYS A 330 -8.07 8.66 16.52
CA LYS A 330 -9.51 8.83 16.76
C LYS A 330 -10.33 7.67 16.19
N ASN A 331 -9.70 6.56 15.83
CA ASN A 331 -10.34 5.38 15.26
C ASN A 331 -11.06 5.67 13.93
N ILE A 332 -10.53 6.60 13.13
CA ILE A 332 -10.92 6.83 11.74
C ILE A 332 -9.93 6.06 10.88
N HIS A 333 -10.43 5.15 10.05
CA HIS A 333 -9.61 4.27 9.23
C HIS A 333 -9.55 4.74 7.77
N CYS A 334 -8.66 4.12 6.98
CA CYS A 334 -8.44 4.50 5.58
C CYS A 334 -9.76 4.50 4.78
N THR A 335 -10.60 3.49 5.00
CA THR A 335 -11.89 3.30 4.32
C THR A 335 -12.98 4.29 4.74
N ASP A 336 -12.80 5.04 5.84
CA ASP A 336 -13.69 6.15 6.20
C ASP A 336 -13.49 7.38 5.32
N CYS A 337 -12.27 7.57 4.82
CA CYS A 337 -11.92 8.72 3.99
C CYS A 337 -11.80 8.34 2.51
N HIS A 338 -11.36 7.12 2.23
CA HIS A 338 -11.28 6.54 0.91
C HIS A 338 -12.49 5.64 0.70
N THR A 339 -13.59 6.22 0.22
CA THR A 339 -14.83 5.48 0.00
C THR A 339 -14.72 4.57 -1.22
N THR A 340 -15.56 3.54 -1.27
CA THR A 340 -15.73 2.68 -2.44
C THR A 340 -16.41 3.46 -3.56
N GLY A 341 -15.86 3.37 -4.77
CA GLY A 341 -16.39 4.01 -5.97
C GLY A 341 -17.49 3.22 -6.66
N GLU A 342 -17.89 3.71 -7.83
CA GLU A 342 -18.99 3.16 -8.64
C GLU A 342 -18.71 1.74 -9.15
N ARG A 343 -17.45 1.33 -9.29
CA ARG A 343 -17.11 -0.05 -9.70
C ARG A 343 -17.24 -1.07 -8.57
N GLY A 344 -17.56 -0.63 -7.35
CA GLY A 344 -17.78 -1.51 -6.21
C GLY A 344 -16.50 -2.01 -5.55
N MET A 345 -16.52 -3.23 -5.01
CA MET A 345 -15.47 -3.80 -4.16
C MET A 345 -14.06 -3.58 -4.73
N GLY A 346 -13.18 -2.97 -3.94
CA GLY A 346 -11.79 -2.67 -4.29
C GLY A 346 -11.57 -1.42 -5.14
N ASP A 347 -12.63 -0.72 -5.58
CA ASP A 347 -12.54 0.59 -6.24
C ASP A 347 -12.37 1.73 -5.22
N MET A 348 -11.26 1.70 -4.50
CA MET A 348 -10.98 2.66 -3.43
C MET A 348 -10.67 4.04 -4.00
N GLN A 349 -11.51 5.03 -3.71
CA GLN A 349 -11.34 6.40 -4.19
C GLN A 349 -10.13 7.07 -3.53
N ARG A 350 -9.19 7.57 -4.35
CA ARG A 350 -7.95 8.20 -3.86
C ARG A 350 -8.17 9.56 -3.21
N LYS A 351 -9.18 10.30 -3.64
CA LYS A 351 -9.48 11.62 -3.10
C LYS A 351 -10.30 11.46 -1.82
N ALA A 352 -9.70 11.78 -0.68
CA ALA A 352 -10.45 11.93 0.56
C ALA A 352 -11.26 13.23 0.53
N ASN A 353 -12.51 13.18 1.00
CA ASN A 353 -13.32 14.38 1.21
C ASN A 353 -13.29 14.79 2.68
N CYS A 354 -12.53 15.83 3.02
CA CYS A 354 -12.57 16.34 4.39
C CYS A 354 -13.84 17.15 4.69
N GLN A 355 -14.68 17.51 3.70
CA GLN A 355 -15.92 18.25 3.95
C GLN A 355 -16.87 17.44 4.81
N ASP A 356 -16.88 16.12 4.66
CA ASP A 356 -17.77 15.23 5.40
C ASP A 356 -17.58 15.35 6.94
N CYS A 357 -16.41 15.81 7.41
CA CYS A 357 -16.10 16.02 8.83
C CYS A 357 -15.70 17.47 9.20
N HIS A 358 -15.29 18.29 8.22
CA HIS A 358 -14.68 19.60 8.42
C HIS A 358 -15.28 20.70 7.52
N ILE A 359 -16.60 20.69 7.34
CA ILE A 359 -17.35 21.63 6.48
C ILE A 359 -16.90 23.09 6.65
N GLY A 360 -17.06 23.66 7.86
CA GLY A 360 -16.73 25.07 8.09
C GLY A 360 -15.26 25.41 7.87
N ILE A 361 -14.34 24.48 8.17
CA ILE A 361 -12.90 24.68 7.92
C ILE A 361 -12.61 24.68 6.42
N GLN A 362 -13.23 23.78 5.66
CA GLN A 362 -13.08 23.73 4.21
C GLN A 362 -13.64 25.00 3.55
N GLU A 363 -14.85 25.42 3.91
CA GLU A 363 -15.43 26.66 3.39
C GLU A 363 -14.58 27.89 3.73
N ALA A 364 -14.02 27.94 4.95
CA ALA A 364 -13.11 28.99 5.36
C ALA A 364 -11.84 28.99 4.50
N HIS A 365 -11.23 27.82 4.32
CA HIS A 365 -10.02 27.62 3.52
C HIS A 365 -10.23 28.00 2.05
N GLU A 366 -11.35 27.59 1.43
CA GLU A 366 -11.70 27.92 0.05
C GLU A 366 -11.84 29.44 -0.20
N LYS A 367 -12.22 30.19 0.84
CA LYS A 367 -12.32 31.66 0.82
C LYS A 367 -11.05 32.36 1.31
N SER A 368 -10.03 31.62 1.73
CA SER A 368 -8.80 32.17 2.30
C SER A 368 -7.79 32.60 1.24
N VAL A 369 -6.71 33.26 1.68
CA VAL A 369 -5.55 33.56 0.81
C VAL A 369 -4.79 32.31 0.39
N HIS A 370 -4.99 31.19 1.09
CA HIS A 370 -4.36 29.90 0.84
C HIS A 370 -5.26 28.91 0.09
N LYS A 371 -6.40 29.35 -0.47
CA LYS A 371 -7.38 28.49 -1.16
C LYS A 371 -6.82 27.55 -2.25
N ASN A 372 -5.67 27.91 -2.82
CA ASN A 372 -4.98 27.10 -3.85
C ASN A 372 -3.98 26.09 -3.26
N LEU A 373 -3.93 25.90 -1.94
CA LEU A 373 -3.12 24.88 -1.25
C LEU A 373 -3.98 23.68 -0.88
N GLU A 374 -3.34 22.52 -0.73
CA GLU A 374 -3.96 21.39 -0.02
C GLU A 374 -3.67 21.44 1.46
N CYS A 375 -4.57 20.89 2.28
CA CYS A 375 -4.36 20.77 3.71
C CYS A 375 -3.00 20.11 4.02
N ALA A 376 -2.63 19.06 3.26
CA ALA A 376 -1.35 18.37 3.35
C ALA A 376 -0.13 19.30 3.16
N ALA A 377 -0.23 20.33 2.31
CA ALA A 377 0.83 21.31 2.10
C ALA A 377 1.20 22.08 3.38
N CYS A 378 0.20 22.32 4.23
CA CYS A 378 0.37 23.02 5.50
C CYS A 378 0.61 22.07 6.68
N HIS A 379 0.01 20.88 6.67
CA HIS A 379 -0.08 20.02 7.86
C HIS A 379 0.89 18.83 7.87
N ILE A 380 1.58 18.55 6.77
CA ILE A 380 2.66 17.56 6.75
C ILE A 380 3.99 18.27 6.97
N ASN A 381 4.78 17.77 7.93
CA ASN A 381 6.06 18.38 8.33
C ASN A 381 7.26 17.47 8.09
N GLU A 382 7.02 16.17 7.97
CA GLU A 382 8.07 15.15 7.91
C GLU A 382 7.64 14.04 6.97
N LEU A 383 8.55 13.59 6.10
CA LEU A 383 8.35 12.51 5.14
C LEU A 383 9.44 11.46 5.35
N ARG A 384 9.06 10.23 5.66
CA ARG A 384 10.02 9.13 5.89
C ARG A 384 10.23 8.27 4.64
N GLY A 385 10.95 7.16 4.74
CA GLY A 385 11.14 6.18 3.66
C GLY A 385 12.38 6.41 2.80
N TYR A 386 12.32 6.00 1.54
CA TYR A 386 13.41 6.06 0.57
C TYR A 386 13.97 7.47 0.38
N GLN A 387 15.27 7.66 0.62
CA GLN A 387 15.94 8.93 0.34
C GLN A 387 16.81 8.88 -0.91
N VAL A 388 17.25 7.69 -1.32
CA VAL A 388 17.94 7.44 -2.57
C VAL A 388 17.51 6.05 -3.05
N VAL A 389 17.42 5.85 -4.36
CA VAL A 389 17.15 4.53 -4.93
C VAL A 389 18.10 4.30 -6.09
N VAL A 390 18.77 3.17 -6.09
CA VAL A 390 19.65 2.73 -7.18
C VAL A 390 19.16 1.39 -7.70
N TRP A 391 19.09 1.26 -9.02
CA TRP A 391 18.92 -0.02 -9.69
C TRP A 391 20.22 -0.41 -10.40
N GLY A 392 20.78 -1.54 -10.02
CA GLY A 392 22.06 -2.06 -10.53
C GLY A 392 22.15 -3.57 -10.41
N PRO A 393 23.27 -4.20 -10.79
CA PRO A 393 23.44 -5.63 -10.68
C PRO A 393 23.45 -6.09 -9.21
N GLY A 394 22.92 -7.28 -8.93
CA GLY A 394 22.89 -7.87 -7.58
C GLY A 394 22.04 -9.14 -7.52
N LEU A 395 21.76 -9.63 -6.31
CA LEU A 395 20.97 -10.84 -6.11
C LEU A 395 19.49 -10.54 -5.91
N VAL A 396 18.65 -11.11 -6.77
CA VAL A 396 17.20 -11.16 -6.61
C VAL A 396 16.81 -12.62 -6.53
N ALA A 397 16.08 -13.00 -5.47
CA ALA A 397 15.64 -14.39 -5.27
C ALA A 397 16.83 -15.38 -5.31
N GLY A 398 17.93 -15.05 -4.61
CA GLY A 398 19.16 -15.86 -4.59
C GLY A 398 19.94 -15.93 -5.91
N LYS A 399 19.49 -15.26 -6.98
CA LYS A 399 20.09 -15.33 -8.31
C LYS A 399 20.64 -13.98 -8.77
N GLN A 400 21.77 -14.01 -9.48
CA GLN A 400 22.34 -12.83 -10.12
C GLN A 400 21.32 -12.21 -11.09
N ASN A 401 21.17 -10.90 -11.01
CA ASN A 401 20.21 -10.13 -11.77
C ASN A 401 20.81 -8.77 -12.12
N PRO A 402 20.76 -8.31 -13.38
CA PRO A 402 21.31 -7.01 -13.76
C PRO A 402 20.54 -5.83 -13.16
N MET A 403 19.35 -6.07 -12.55
CA MET A 403 18.45 -5.03 -12.07
C MET A 403 17.94 -5.34 -10.65
N LYS A 404 18.82 -5.47 -9.65
CA LYS A 404 18.48 -5.39 -8.22
C LYS A 404 18.13 -3.95 -7.84
N LYS A 405 17.13 -3.79 -6.97
CA LYS A 405 16.79 -2.51 -6.36
C LYS A 405 17.55 -2.35 -5.04
N TYR A 406 18.51 -1.44 -4.99
CA TYR A 406 19.15 -0.98 -3.77
C TYR A 406 18.41 0.23 -3.27
N SER A 407 17.63 0.02 -2.21
CA SER A 407 16.69 1.05 -1.77
C SER A 407 16.59 1.17 -0.26
N LEU A 408 17.35 0.40 0.50
CA LEU A 408 17.38 0.52 1.95
C LEU A 408 18.19 1.75 2.42
N TYR A 409 18.18 2.84 1.63
CA TYR A 409 18.56 4.21 2.01
C TYR A 409 17.39 4.86 2.74
N TYR A 410 17.14 4.42 3.97
CA TYR A 410 15.99 4.84 4.76
C TYR A 410 16.30 6.05 5.61
N GLY A 411 15.34 6.97 5.69
CA GLY A 411 15.52 8.13 6.53
C GLY A 411 14.40 9.13 6.44
N VAL A 412 14.73 10.37 6.75
CA VAL A 412 13.77 11.45 6.98
C VAL A 412 14.07 12.63 6.06
N GLN A 413 13.03 13.12 5.42
CA GLN A 413 13.04 14.33 4.60
C GLN A 413 12.10 15.36 5.22
N GLY A 414 12.61 16.57 5.45
CA GLY A 414 11.81 17.63 6.03
C GLY A 414 12.39 19.03 5.82
N PRO A 415 11.51 20.05 5.79
CA PRO A 415 10.07 19.91 5.63
C PRO A 415 9.69 19.52 4.17
N PRO A 416 8.46 19.06 3.86
CA PRO A 416 8.05 18.75 2.48
C PRO A 416 8.28 19.91 1.53
N MET A 417 8.65 19.60 0.28
CA MET A 417 8.64 20.59 -0.80
C MET A 417 7.20 20.86 -1.21
N LEU A 418 6.90 22.09 -1.60
CA LEU A 418 5.63 22.46 -2.21
C LEU A 418 5.79 22.61 -3.72
N MET A 419 4.85 22.05 -4.47
CA MET A 419 4.80 22.21 -5.92
C MET A 419 3.37 22.24 -6.44
N LYS A 420 3.17 22.74 -7.65
CA LYS A 420 1.86 22.71 -8.32
C LYS A 420 1.59 21.34 -8.93
N ASP A 421 0.37 20.84 -8.78
CA ASP A 421 -0.14 19.69 -9.51
C ASP A 421 -0.60 20.07 -10.93
N GLN A 422 -1.13 19.10 -11.68
CA GLN A 422 -1.63 19.30 -13.05
C GLN A 422 -2.74 20.36 -13.17
N LYS A 423 -3.38 20.75 -12.05
CA LYS A 423 -4.45 21.74 -11.99
C LYS A 423 -3.99 23.06 -11.38
N GLY A 424 -2.69 23.22 -11.13
CA GLY A 424 -2.11 24.43 -10.54
C GLY A 424 -2.27 24.54 -9.02
N LYS A 425 -2.75 23.48 -8.33
CA LYS A 425 -2.92 23.47 -6.87
C LYS A 425 -1.62 23.09 -6.18
N TRP A 426 -1.27 23.78 -5.10
CA TRP A 426 -0.06 23.52 -4.33
C TRP A 426 -0.22 22.29 -3.43
N ILE A 427 0.60 21.28 -3.66
CA ILE A 427 0.65 20.01 -2.93
C ILE A 427 1.99 19.86 -2.19
N ALA A 428 1.98 19.11 -1.10
CA ALA A 428 3.21 18.64 -0.46
C ALA A 428 3.76 17.45 -1.24
N VAL A 429 5.05 17.46 -1.52
CA VAL A 429 5.72 16.35 -2.20
C VAL A 429 7.01 15.94 -1.51
N LYS A 430 7.33 14.64 -1.66
CA LYS A 430 8.65 14.11 -1.42
C LYS A 430 9.44 14.11 -2.73
N VAL A 431 10.68 14.58 -2.70
CA VAL A 431 11.57 14.56 -3.86
C VAL A 431 12.84 13.79 -3.52
N PHE A 432 13.23 12.82 -4.34
CA PHE A 432 14.44 12.05 -4.09
C PHE A 432 15.09 11.50 -5.37
N PRO A 433 16.43 11.45 -5.41
CA PRO A 433 17.17 11.02 -6.59
C PRO A 433 17.04 9.52 -6.82
N HIS A 434 16.94 9.14 -8.09
CA HIS A 434 16.98 7.76 -8.53
C HIS A 434 17.97 7.57 -9.67
N ALA A 435 18.72 6.47 -9.61
CA ALA A 435 19.62 6.06 -10.66
C ALA A 435 19.30 4.62 -11.09
N THR A 436 19.32 4.37 -12.40
CA THR A 436 19.26 3.02 -12.95
C THR A 436 20.42 2.84 -13.92
N GLY A 437 21.36 1.96 -13.60
CA GLY A 437 22.45 1.57 -14.49
C GLY A 437 21.97 0.70 -15.64
N ASN A 438 22.93 0.29 -16.48
CA ASN A 438 22.71 -0.67 -17.57
C ASN A 438 21.80 -0.16 -18.71
N ILE A 439 21.68 1.17 -18.89
CA ILE A 439 20.83 1.77 -19.93
C ILE A 439 21.63 1.96 -21.22
N LYS A 440 21.10 1.42 -22.33
CA LYS A 440 21.70 1.49 -23.68
C LYS A 440 21.45 2.82 -24.39
N PRO A 441 20.20 3.31 -24.52
CA PRO A 441 19.95 4.56 -25.23
C PRO A 441 20.54 5.75 -24.46
N GLU A 442 20.93 6.77 -25.20
CA GLU A 442 21.14 8.08 -24.62
C GLU A 442 19.78 8.73 -24.44
N VAL A 443 19.49 9.21 -23.23
CA VAL A 443 18.23 9.86 -22.91
C VAL A 443 18.54 11.28 -22.47
N PRO A 444 18.01 12.30 -23.19
CA PRO A 444 18.21 13.67 -22.78
C PRO A 444 17.40 13.98 -21.52
N ALA A 445 17.72 15.12 -20.90
CA ALA A 445 16.86 15.68 -19.85
C ALA A 445 15.45 15.92 -20.39
N SER A 446 14.43 15.80 -19.54
CA SER A 446 13.07 16.18 -19.91
C SER A 446 12.98 17.69 -20.16
N ASP A 447 12.14 18.10 -21.11
CA ASP A 447 11.86 19.52 -21.41
C ASP A 447 11.25 20.28 -20.21
N GLY A 448 10.67 19.53 -19.28
CA GLY A 448 10.10 20.05 -18.05
C GLY A 448 9.53 18.93 -17.19
N LEU A 449 8.93 19.32 -16.07
CA LEU A 449 8.26 18.42 -15.14
C LEU A 449 7.17 17.59 -15.86
N GLN A 450 7.24 16.27 -15.76
CA GLN A 450 6.27 15.36 -16.35
C GLN A 450 5.38 14.73 -15.28
N PHE A 451 4.17 14.34 -15.66
CA PHE A 451 3.27 13.57 -14.81
C PHE A 451 3.01 12.21 -15.44
N ARG A 452 3.13 11.14 -14.64
CA ARG A 452 2.92 9.77 -15.13
C ARG A 452 1.51 9.58 -15.68
N TRP A 453 0.53 10.19 -15.04
CA TRP A 453 -0.87 10.08 -15.42
C TRP A 453 -1.41 11.48 -15.68
N LYS A 454 -1.56 11.82 -16.98
CA LYS A 454 -1.81 13.19 -17.45
C LYS A 454 -3.18 13.73 -17.02
N ASN A 455 -4.18 12.87 -16.80
CA ASN A 455 -5.53 13.30 -16.42
C ASN A 455 -5.70 13.44 -14.91
N GLY A 456 -4.63 13.28 -14.11
CA GLY A 456 -4.68 13.43 -12.66
C GLY A 456 -5.08 12.17 -11.90
N GLU A 457 -5.07 10.99 -12.54
CA GLU A 457 -5.31 9.70 -11.90
C GLU A 457 -4.29 9.43 -10.79
N THR A 458 -3.10 10.01 -10.94
CA THR A 458 -2.11 10.21 -9.87
C THR A 458 -1.53 11.62 -9.99
N ARG A 459 -1.00 12.14 -8.88
CA ARG A 459 -0.33 13.45 -8.82
C ARG A 459 1.15 13.29 -8.55
N ASP A 460 1.75 12.23 -9.10
CA ASP A 460 3.15 11.88 -8.89
C ASP A 460 3.97 12.30 -10.10
N PRO A 461 4.64 13.46 -10.05
CA PRO A 461 5.48 13.88 -11.15
C PRO A 461 6.82 13.16 -11.16
N TYR A 462 7.56 13.39 -12.23
CA TYR A 462 8.95 13.01 -12.37
C TYR A 462 9.67 13.96 -13.30
N TYR A 463 10.98 13.93 -13.26
CA TYR A 463 11.83 14.66 -14.19
C TYR A 463 13.04 13.81 -14.53
N ILE A 464 13.22 13.46 -15.81
CA ILE A 464 14.43 12.78 -16.26
C ILE A 464 15.53 13.84 -16.34
N VAL A 465 16.61 13.62 -15.59
CA VAL A 465 17.81 14.45 -15.63
C VAL A 465 18.64 14.13 -16.87
N GLY A 466 18.60 12.86 -17.30
CA GLY A 466 19.26 12.35 -18.48
C GLY A 466 20.07 11.11 -18.15
N THR A 467 20.91 10.71 -19.09
CA THR A 467 21.80 9.55 -18.92
C THR A 467 23.26 9.96 -18.84
N PHE A 468 24.01 9.36 -17.90
CA PHE A 468 25.41 9.70 -17.62
C PHE A 468 26.28 8.45 -17.45
N GLU A 469 27.55 8.54 -17.80
CA GLU A 469 28.52 7.45 -17.61
C GLU A 469 29.06 7.43 -16.17
N ALA A 470 29.24 6.23 -15.62
CA ALA A 470 29.96 5.97 -14.38
C ALA A 470 31.15 5.04 -14.67
N PRO A 471 32.09 4.84 -13.71
CA PRO A 471 33.22 3.93 -13.93
C PRO A 471 32.83 2.49 -14.27
N SER A 472 31.62 2.05 -13.90
CA SER A 472 31.08 0.74 -14.24
C SER A 472 29.55 0.78 -14.43
N ASN A 473 28.93 -0.36 -14.76
CA ASN A 473 27.49 -0.54 -15.02
C ASN A 473 26.89 0.24 -16.19
N ASN A 474 27.70 0.56 -17.20
CA ASN A 474 27.28 1.31 -18.38
C ASN A 474 26.62 2.65 -17.99
N ARG A 475 25.85 3.21 -18.92
CA ARG A 475 25.15 4.46 -18.70
C ARG A 475 24.04 4.32 -17.65
N HIS A 476 23.94 5.33 -16.80
CA HIS A 476 22.93 5.46 -15.77
C HIS A 476 21.86 6.47 -16.17
N LEU A 477 20.60 6.04 -16.21
CA LEU A 477 19.45 6.94 -16.28
C LEU A 477 19.21 7.54 -14.90
N LEU A 478 19.23 8.87 -14.82
CA LEU A 478 18.97 9.63 -13.61
C LEU A 478 17.61 10.34 -13.70
N TRP A 479 16.83 10.31 -12.62
CA TRP A 479 15.59 11.07 -12.53
C TRP A 479 15.28 11.51 -11.10
N PHE A 480 14.50 12.58 -11.00
CA PHE A 480 13.80 12.92 -9.76
C PHE A 480 12.50 12.13 -9.68
N GLU A 481 12.39 11.29 -8.66
CA GLU A 481 11.10 10.76 -8.23
C GLU A 481 10.44 11.79 -7.33
N ILE A 482 9.20 12.14 -7.68
CA ILE A 482 8.43 13.11 -6.92
C ILE A 482 7.08 12.50 -6.59
N GLN A 483 6.79 12.40 -5.30
CA GLN A 483 5.61 11.70 -4.81
C GLN A 483 4.72 12.64 -4.01
N ASN A 484 3.43 12.68 -4.34
CA ASN A 484 2.46 13.43 -3.55
C ASN A 484 2.36 12.86 -2.14
N ALA A 485 2.50 13.72 -1.14
CA ALA A 485 2.36 13.36 0.27
C ALA A 485 0.92 13.59 0.75
N SER A 486 0.38 12.61 1.46
CA SER A 486 -1.00 12.62 1.99
C SER A 486 -1.06 12.53 3.51
N HIS A 487 -0.11 11.83 4.15
CA HIS A 487 -0.06 11.62 5.59
C HIS A 487 1.39 11.66 6.13
N PRO A 488 1.56 11.85 7.45
CA PRO A 488 0.52 12.10 8.46
C PRO A 488 0.27 13.60 8.68
N TYR A 489 -0.99 13.94 8.99
CA TYR A 489 -1.39 15.27 9.40
C TYR A 489 -0.91 15.57 10.81
N GLY A 490 -0.25 16.72 10.95
CA GLY A 490 0.21 17.27 12.22
C GLY A 490 -0.10 18.75 12.36
N LYS A 491 0.70 19.41 13.20
CA LYS A 491 0.61 20.86 13.40
C LYS A 491 0.90 21.60 12.09
N GLY A 492 0.14 22.64 11.79
CA GLY A 492 0.38 23.48 10.63
C GLY A 492 1.77 24.12 10.67
N ARG A 493 2.42 24.21 9.51
CA ARG A 493 3.67 24.91 9.28
C ARG A 493 3.51 26.42 9.52
N SER A 494 4.60 27.11 9.86
CA SER A 494 4.58 28.56 10.01
C SER A 494 4.65 29.28 8.65
N CYS A 495 4.09 30.49 8.55
CA CYS A 495 4.14 31.29 7.32
C CYS A 495 5.59 31.46 6.82
N GLY A 496 6.52 31.78 7.74
CA GLY A 496 7.94 31.97 7.42
C GLY A 496 8.67 30.69 7.01
N SER A 497 8.06 29.50 7.11
CA SER A 497 8.65 28.27 6.56
C SER A 497 8.37 28.10 5.06
N CYS A 498 7.32 28.74 4.54
CA CYS A 498 6.91 28.65 3.13
C CYS A 498 7.24 29.93 2.35
N HIS A 499 7.02 31.11 2.96
CA HIS A 499 7.24 32.41 2.34
C HIS A 499 8.69 32.87 2.52
N ARG A 500 9.61 32.17 1.85
CA ARG A 500 11.03 32.52 1.73
C ARG A 500 11.38 32.67 0.25
N ASP A 501 12.54 33.26 -0.03
CA ASP A 501 13.03 33.42 -1.41
C ASP A 501 13.29 32.06 -2.10
N LYS A 502 13.52 31.01 -1.32
CA LYS A 502 13.73 29.64 -1.79
C LYS A 502 13.20 28.61 -0.80
N GLN A 503 12.73 27.48 -1.33
CA GLN A 503 12.43 26.30 -0.53
C GLN A 503 13.73 25.54 -0.27
N VAL A 504 13.95 25.14 0.99
CA VAL A 504 15.07 24.29 1.38
C VAL A 504 14.53 23.09 2.12
N VAL A 505 14.81 21.91 1.58
CA VAL A 505 14.46 20.62 2.17
C VAL A 505 15.73 19.88 2.53
N THR A 506 15.78 19.25 3.70
CA THR A 506 16.92 18.42 4.10
C THR A 506 16.49 16.96 4.13
N SER A 507 17.32 16.10 3.57
CA SER A 507 17.19 14.64 3.62
C SER A 507 18.39 14.05 4.36
N ARG A 508 18.12 13.07 5.22
CA ARG A 508 19.12 12.26 5.90
C ARG A 508 18.72 10.80 5.78
N TRP A 509 19.69 9.91 5.65
CA TRP A 509 19.45 8.48 5.51
C TRP A 509 20.56 7.63 6.11
N GLU A 510 20.21 6.38 6.35
CA GLU A 510 21.08 5.25 6.68
C GLU A 510 20.86 4.18 5.61
N TYR A 511 21.96 3.55 5.18
CA TYR A 511 21.94 2.44 4.24
C TYR A 511 22.03 1.12 5.00
N GLU A 512 20.99 0.31 4.88
CA GLU A 512 20.80 -0.94 5.64
C GLU A 512 20.50 -2.13 4.72
N ASP A 513 20.97 -2.09 3.46
CA ASP A 513 20.74 -3.21 2.52
C ASP A 513 21.64 -4.41 2.87
N ASP A 514 21.13 -5.62 2.67
CA ASP A 514 21.85 -6.87 2.94
C ASP A 514 22.85 -7.23 1.82
N GLN A 515 23.05 -6.32 0.87
CA GLN A 515 23.88 -6.45 -0.32
C GLN A 515 24.55 -5.11 -0.65
N GLY A 516 25.61 -5.15 -1.46
CA GLY A 516 26.28 -3.94 -1.95
C GLY A 516 27.41 -3.49 -1.02
N ALA A 517 27.09 -3.05 0.21
CA ALA A 517 28.08 -2.56 1.18
C ALA A 517 28.34 -3.56 2.31
N ALA A 518 29.60 -3.71 2.72
CA ALA A 518 30.00 -4.59 3.80
C ALA A 518 29.56 -4.07 5.18
N ASP A 519 29.54 -2.74 5.34
CA ASP A 519 29.13 -2.05 6.55
C ASP A 519 28.00 -1.07 6.24
N SER A 520 27.16 -0.80 7.23
CA SER A 520 26.18 0.28 7.14
C SER A 520 26.89 1.63 7.08
N PHE A 521 26.30 2.57 6.33
CA PHE A 521 26.79 3.94 6.25
C PHE A 521 25.60 4.90 6.20
N SER A 522 25.85 6.16 6.55
CA SER A 522 24.80 7.17 6.58
C SER A 522 25.14 8.33 5.64
N GLY A 523 24.17 9.19 5.39
CA GLY A 523 24.39 10.35 4.55
C GLY A 523 23.19 11.27 4.47
N GLY A 524 23.26 12.18 3.53
CA GLY A 524 22.20 13.16 3.34
C GLY A 524 22.48 14.12 2.21
N TYR A 525 21.49 14.95 1.96
CA TYR A 525 21.56 16.01 0.97
C TYR A 525 20.51 17.09 1.29
N SER A 526 20.64 18.24 0.65
CA SER A 526 19.62 19.28 0.67
C SER A 526 19.05 19.50 -0.73
N ILE A 527 17.77 19.81 -0.81
CA ILE A 527 17.12 20.26 -2.04
C ILE A 527 16.90 21.75 -1.91
N VAL A 528 17.34 22.51 -2.91
CA VAL A 528 17.09 23.94 -3.01
C VAL A 528 16.23 24.17 -4.24
N ALA A 529 15.07 24.78 -4.05
CA ALA A 529 14.13 25.08 -5.12
C ALA A 529 13.74 26.57 -5.10
N ASP A 530 13.89 27.25 -6.22
CA ASP A 530 13.58 28.66 -6.40
C ASP A 530 13.03 28.93 -7.81
N LYS A 531 13.01 30.20 -8.23
CA LYS A 531 12.49 30.63 -9.53
C LYS A 531 13.28 30.12 -10.74
N ASN A 532 14.53 29.68 -10.54
CA ASN A 532 15.42 29.24 -11.60
C ASN A 532 15.45 27.71 -11.75
N GLY A 533 15.01 26.98 -10.73
CA GLY A 533 14.96 25.53 -10.77
C GLY A 533 14.99 24.89 -9.40
N MET A 534 15.16 23.57 -9.43
CA MET A 534 15.36 22.71 -8.28
C MET A 534 16.68 21.95 -8.44
N LYS A 535 17.48 21.87 -7.38
CA LYS A 535 18.72 21.09 -7.38
C LYS A 535 18.96 20.38 -6.07
N ILE A 536 19.61 19.22 -6.13
CA ILE A 536 20.20 18.58 -4.96
C ILE A 536 21.60 19.19 -4.75
N VAL A 537 21.90 19.58 -3.52
CA VAL A 537 23.17 20.14 -3.09
C VAL A 537 23.66 19.44 -1.83
N ASN A 538 24.96 19.55 -1.56
CA ASN A 538 25.59 18.99 -0.36
C ASN A 538 25.32 17.49 -0.18
N MET A 539 25.27 16.72 -1.28
CA MET A 539 25.14 15.27 -1.21
C MET A 539 26.41 14.67 -0.63
N HIS A 540 26.30 13.99 0.50
CA HIS A 540 27.42 13.46 1.28
C HIS A 540 27.06 12.12 1.93
N TYR A 541 28.09 11.41 2.36
CA TYR A 541 27.99 10.25 3.24
C TYR A 541 28.94 10.38 4.42
N LYS A 542 28.73 9.55 5.44
CA LYS A 542 29.55 9.36 6.63
C LYS A 542 29.80 7.86 6.80
N GLY A 543 31.04 7.52 7.17
CA GLY A 543 31.51 6.13 7.15
C GLY A 543 32.25 5.80 5.85
N ALA A 544 32.88 4.63 5.80
CA ALA A 544 33.48 4.10 4.59
C ALA A 544 32.41 3.37 3.76
N ILE A 545 32.46 3.53 2.45
CA ILE A 545 31.66 2.72 1.53
C ILE A 545 32.57 1.62 1.01
N THR A 546 32.59 0.51 1.73
CA THR A 546 33.35 -0.68 1.37
C THR A 546 32.41 -1.66 0.64
N PRO A 547 32.58 -1.88 -0.67
CA PRO A 547 31.77 -2.86 -1.37
C PRO A 547 31.99 -4.27 -0.81
N MET A 548 30.92 -5.06 -0.72
CA MET A 548 31.03 -6.49 -0.45
C MET A 548 31.77 -7.21 -1.58
N PRO A 549 32.37 -8.39 -1.33
CA PRO A 549 32.98 -9.19 -2.39
C PRO A 549 32.02 -9.44 -3.56
N GLY A 550 32.47 -9.13 -4.78
CA GLY A 550 31.67 -9.28 -6.01
C GLY A 550 30.78 -8.08 -6.36
N TYR A 551 30.72 -7.06 -5.51
CA TYR A 551 30.00 -5.82 -5.76
C TYR A 551 30.96 -4.67 -6.07
N LYS A 552 30.45 -3.68 -6.80
CA LYS A 552 31.10 -2.40 -7.07
C LYS A 552 30.27 -1.26 -6.50
N THR A 553 30.93 -0.15 -6.19
CA THR A 553 30.25 1.05 -5.65
C THR A 553 29.15 1.56 -6.59
N GLU A 554 29.32 1.46 -7.91
CA GLU A 554 28.29 1.87 -8.88
C GLU A 554 27.02 1.00 -8.84
N ASP A 555 27.10 -0.23 -8.31
CA ASP A 555 25.95 -1.15 -8.27
C ASP A 555 24.85 -0.60 -7.37
N PHE A 556 25.23 -0.05 -6.22
CA PHE A 556 24.32 0.35 -5.16
C PHE A 556 24.42 1.83 -4.78
N ALA A 557 25.53 2.51 -5.08
CA ALA A 557 25.83 3.89 -4.67
C ALA A 557 26.35 4.79 -5.81
N SER A 558 25.89 4.56 -7.06
CA SER A 558 26.32 5.33 -8.24
C SER A 558 26.11 6.85 -8.14
N TRP A 559 25.19 7.31 -7.27
CA TRP A 559 24.96 8.73 -7.00
C TRP A 559 26.22 9.49 -6.53
N ILE A 560 27.26 8.80 -6.03
CA ILE A 560 28.54 9.40 -5.66
C ILE A 560 29.23 10.08 -6.85
N TYR A 561 29.04 9.54 -8.06
CA TYR A 561 29.62 10.06 -9.30
C TYR A 561 28.77 11.15 -9.95
N PHE A 562 27.56 11.38 -9.44
CA PHE A 562 26.56 12.27 -10.06
C PHE A 562 26.12 13.41 -9.14
N ARG A 563 26.90 13.73 -8.11
CA ARG A 563 26.53 14.72 -7.08
C ARG A 563 26.17 16.09 -7.65
N ASP A 564 26.77 16.48 -8.77
CA ASP A 564 26.57 17.76 -9.45
C ASP A 564 25.48 17.73 -10.55
N LYS A 565 24.96 16.54 -10.90
CA LYS A 565 24.05 16.36 -12.04
C LYS A 565 22.58 16.59 -11.70
N TRP A 566 22.20 16.45 -10.44
CA TRP A 566 20.81 16.51 -9.97
C TRP A 566 20.23 17.92 -10.03
N GLN A 567 19.76 18.33 -11.20
CA GLN A 567 19.19 19.65 -11.46
C GLN A 567 17.96 19.53 -12.37
N MET A 568 16.96 20.37 -12.11
CA MET A 568 15.73 20.49 -12.89
C MET A 568 15.43 21.98 -13.10
N PRO A 569 15.33 22.47 -14.35
CA PRO A 569 14.93 23.84 -14.63
C PRO A 569 13.43 24.04 -14.35
N GLY A 570 13.03 25.27 -14.06
CA GLY A 570 11.63 25.66 -13.86
C GLY A 570 11.42 26.57 -12.65
N ASP A 571 10.20 27.06 -12.47
CA ASP A 571 9.85 27.90 -11.32
C ASP A 571 9.20 27.07 -10.21
N PHE A 572 9.94 26.90 -9.11
CA PHE A 572 9.50 26.23 -7.90
C PHE A 572 9.36 27.21 -6.72
N SER A 573 9.40 28.51 -6.97
CA SER A 573 9.25 29.52 -5.93
C SER A 573 7.80 29.58 -5.43
N VAL A 574 7.63 29.66 -4.11
CA VAL A 574 6.30 29.93 -3.51
C VAL A 574 6.06 31.44 -3.56
N PRO A 575 5.01 31.93 -4.24
CA PRO A 575 4.77 33.35 -4.37
C PRO A 575 4.65 34.03 -3.00
N SER A 576 5.35 35.15 -2.83
CA SER A 576 5.31 35.94 -1.60
C SER A 576 5.26 37.43 -1.92
N GLU A 577 4.04 37.97 -2.05
CA GLU A 577 3.82 39.41 -2.08
C GLU A 577 4.12 39.99 -0.69
N LYS A 578 5.19 40.80 -0.57
CA LYS A 578 5.70 41.29 0.72
C LYS A 578 4.62 41.96 1.59
N GLU A 579 3.83 42.85 1.02
CA GLU A 579 2.79 43.58 1.75
C GLU A 579 1.64 42.68 2.20
N LYS A 580 1.19 41.78 1.32
CA LYS A 580 0.19 40.77 1.64
C LYS A 580 0.67 39.84 2.76
N TYR A 581 1.92 39.35 2.66
CA TYR A 581 2.54 38.52 3.69
C TYR A 581 2.59 39.23 5.04
N ARG A 582 3.07 40.48 5.09
CA ARG A 582 3.13 41.28 6.32
C ARG A 582 1.75 41.43 6.96
N LYS A 583 0.74 41.80 6.17
CA LYS A 583 -0.65 41.95 6.62
C LYS A 583 -1.19 40.66 7.24
N TYR A 584 -1.14 39.54 6.51
CA TYR A 584 -1.72 38.29 6.96
C TYR A 584 -0.91 37.62 8.08
N SER A 585 0.41 37.80 8.11
CA SER A 585 1.24 37.31 9.22
C SER A 585 0.92 38.03 10.53
N ALA A 586 0.77 39.36 10.51
CA ALA A 586 0.35 40.12 11.69
C ALA A 586 -1.06 39.72 12.17
N LEU A 587 -1.99 39.55 11.23
CA LEU A 587 -3.35 39.11 11.52
C LEU A 587 -3.38 37.69 12.13
N SER A 588 -2.62 36.76 11.58
CA SER A 588 -2.48 35.39 12.12
C SER A 588 -1.95 35.39 13.55
N GLN A 589 -0.94 36.22 13.85
CA GLN A 589 -0.42 36.38 15.21
C GLN A 589 -1.47 36.96 16.17
N GLN A 590 -2.23 37.98 15.73
CA GLN A 590 -3.31 38.57 16.52
C GLN A 590 -4.40 37.52 16.82
N ILE A 591 -4.88 36.80 15.80
CA ILE A 591 -5.88 35.74 15.95
C ILE A 591 -5.38 34.66 16.92
N GLY A 592 -4.11 34.25 16.80
CA GLY A 592 -3.50 33.28 17.71
C GLY A 592 -3.56 33.73 19.17
N LYS A 593 -3.26 35.00 19.47
CA LYS A 593 -3.38 35.56 20.82
C LYS A 593 -4.82 35.60 21.32
N GLU A 594 -5.76 36.04 20.48
CA GLU A 594 -7.19 36.09 20.84
C GLU A 594 -7.76 34.70 21.16
N LEU A 595 -7.41 33.69 20.34
CA LEU A 595 -7.80 32.30 20.56
C LEU A 595 -7.16 31.72 21.82
N GLN A 596 -5.90 32.05 22.13
CA GLN A 596 -5.27 31.62 23.38
C GLN A 596 -5.96 32.19 24.62
N LEU A 597 -6.47 33.42 24.56
CA LEU A 597 -7.28 33.99 25.64
C LEU A 597 -8.61 33.25 25.78
N LEU A 598 -9.30 33.00 24.66
CA LEU A 598 -10.56 32.25 24.66
C LEU A 598 -10.39 30.80 25.14
N ASP A 599 -9.29 30.13 24.81
CA ASP A 599 -8.99 28.76 25.28
C ASP A 599 -9.07 28.66 26.81
N ARG A 600 -8.58 29.68 27.54
CA ARG A 600 -8.57 29.72 29.02
C ARG A 600 -9.96 29.92 29.62
N VAL A 601 -10.84 30.61 28.91
CA VAL A 601 -12.18 30.95 29.39
C VAL A 601 -13.19 29.86 29.01
N VAL A 602 -13.13 29.38 27.77
CA VAL A 602 -14.08 28.41 27.21
C VAL A 602 -13.92 27.02 27.84
N VAL A 603 -12.73 26.63 28.31
CA VAL A 603 -12.53 25.34 28.99
C VAL A 603 -13.42 25.19 30.24
N LYS A 604 -13.85 26.32 30.83
CA LYS A 604 -14.73 26.36 32.01
C LYS A 604 -16.22 26.45 31.65
N LYS A 605 -16.57 26.54 30.36
CA LYS A 605 -17.96 26.61 29.86
C LYS A 605 -18.51 25.21 29.59
N ASP A 606 -19.81 25.11 29.33
CA ASP A 606 -20.46 23.84 29.01
C ASP A 606 -20.00 23.23 27.68
N LYS A 607 -20.33 21.94 27.47
CA LYS A 607 -19.90 21.17 26.29
C LYS A 607 -20.40 21.75 24.97
N LYS A 608 -21.58 22.41 24.94
CA LYS A 608 -22.14 23.00 23.73
C LYS A 608 -21.31 24.21 23.31
N VAL A 609 -20.99 25.09 24.26
CA VAL A 609 -20.11 26.25 24.02
C VAL A 609 -18.70 25.80 23.60
N GLN A 610 -18.15 24.79 24.27
CA GLN A 610 -16.85 24.22 23.89
C GLN A 610 -16.86 23.65 22.45
N LYS A 611 -17.96 23.02 22.02
CA LYS A 611 -18.10 22.51 20.64
C LYS A 611 -18.15 23.66 19.63
N GLN A 612 -18.99 24.65 19.85
CA GLN A 612 -19.10 25.84 18.99
C GLN A 612 -17.76 26.58 18.87
N TYR A 613 -17.03 26.70 19.98
CA TYR A 613 -15.70 27.30 19.99
C TYR A 613 -14.68 26.47 19.20
N LYS A 614 -14.71 25.15 19.26
CA LYS A 614 -13.82 24.29 18.44
C LYS A 614 -14.05 24.51 16.95
N GLU A 615 -15.30 24.62 16.53
CA GLU A 615 -15.68 24.91 15.14
C GLU A 615 -15.18 26.31 14.72
N LEU A 616 -15.47 27.33 15.52
CA LEU A 616 -14.95 28.69 15.33
C LEU A 616 -13.43 28.73 15.23
N LYS A 617 -12.74 28.07 16.17
CA LYS A 617 -11.27 28.03 16.21
C LYS A 617 -10.72 27.42 14.93
N GLY A 618 -11.34 26.37 14.43
CA GLY A 618 -11.03 25.79 13.13
C GLY A 618 -11.16 26.81 12.01
N VAL A 619 -12.32 27.45 11.88
CA VAL A 619 -12.60 28.49 10.86
C VAL A 619 -11.60 29.65 10.94
N ALA A 620 -11.40 30.21 12.13
CA ALA A 620 -10.57 31.39 12.37
C ALA A 620 -9.09 31.16 12.00
N LEU A 621 -8.58 29.94 12.20
CA LEU A 621 -7.21 29.57 11.83
C LEU A 621 -7.02 29.33 10.34
N HIS A 622 -8.09 29.15 9.56
CA HIS A 622 -8.03 28.85 8.13
C HIS A 622 -8.59 29.98 7.26
N ASN A 623 -9.10 31.06 7.85
CA ASN A 623 -9.47 32.28 7.15
C ASN A 623 -9.28 33.50 8.05
N GLU A 624 -8.10 34.12 7.95
CA GLU A 624 -7.73 35.23 8.82
C GLU A 624 -8.61 36.46 8.58
N ALA A 625 -9.08 36.67 7.35
CA ALA A 625 -9.91 37.83 7.00
C ALA A 625 -11.27 37.84 7.71
N LEU A 626 -11.85 36.66 7.97
CA LEU A 626 -13.14 36.52 8.66
C LEU A 626 -12.98 36.29 10.17
N ALA A 627 -11.80 35.86 10.61
CA ALA A 627 -11.56 35.38 11.97
C ALA A 627 -11.91 36.39 13.07
N ILE A 628 -11.46 37.66 12.95
CA ILE A 628 -11.67 38.66 14.01
C ILE A 628 -13.16 38.97 14.21
N GLY A 629 -13.92 39.08 13.12
CA GLY A 629 -15.38 39.28 13.19
C GLY A 629 -16.07 38.11 13.88
N ALA A 630 -15.76 36.88 13.46
CA ALA A 630 -16.33 35.67 14.03
C ALA A 630 -15.97 35.48 15.52
N ILE A 631 -14.74 35.82 15.92
CA ILE A 631 -14.30 35.81 17.31
C ILE A 631 -15.08 36.81 18.17
N ARG A 632 -15.30 38.03 17.66
CA ARG A 632 -16.10 39.06 18.36
C ARG A 632 -17.54 38.63 18.50
N GLU A 633 -18.16 38.13 17.44
CA GLU A 633 -19.53 37.64 17.46
C GLU A 633 -19.72 36.52 18.48
N PHE A 634 -18.77 35.57 18.54
CA PHE A 634 -18.79 34.52 19.54
C PHE A 634 -18.69 35.06 20.96
N ARG A 635 -17.79 36.02 21.24
CA ARG A 635 -17.70 36.65 22.56
C ARG A 635 -19.02 37.29 22.98
N THR A 636 -19.62 38.08 22.10
CA THR A 636 -20.90 38.75 22.36
C THR A 636 -22.00 37.74 22.65
N LYS A 637 -22.14 36.68 21.82
CA LYS A 637 -23.17 35.64 22.01
C LYS A 637 -23.01 34.85 23.31
N GLN A 638 -21.77 34.70 23.80
CA GLN A 638 -21.46 33.88 24.98
C GLN A 638 -21.23 34.71 26.25
N GLY A 639 -21.35 36.04 26.18
CA GLY A 639 -21.08 36.95 27.29
C GLY A 639 -19.64 36.85 27.81
N LEU A 640 -18.66 36.90 26.91
CA LEU A 640 -17.22 36.73 27.19
C LEU A 640 -16.36 37.96 26.97
#